data_AF-A0A8D0NIX6-F1
#
_entry.id   AF-A0A8D0NIX6-F1
#
_cell.length_a   1.000
_cell.length_b   1.000
_cell.length_c   1.000
_cell.angle_alpha   90.00
_cell.angle_beta   90.00
_cell.angle_gamma   90.00
#
_symmetry.space_group_name_H-M   'P 1'
#
loop_
_entity.id
_entity.type
_entity.pdbx_description
1 polymer ?
#
loop_
_entity_poly.entity_id
_entity_poly.type
_entity_poly.pdbx_seq_one_letter_code
_entity_poly.pdbx_strand_id
1 'polypeptide(L)'
;EFRKPSQEGRLSRDVKDHPHRPGTLLAYVEIKASLALFFFLGKNSNRKGMKTKSSEKAASDERHVPVGRDAVREGCPPLGLETLKITDFQLHASTSKRYGLGAHRGRLNIQAGINENDFYDGAWCAGRNDLHQWIEVDARRLTKFTGVITQGRNSLWLSDWVTSYKVMVSNDSHTWVTVKNGSGDMIFEGNSEKEIPVLNELPVPLVARYIRINPQSWFDNGSICMRMEILGCPLPDPNNYYHRRNEMTTTDDLDFKHHNYKEMRQLMKVVNEMCPNITRIYNIGKSHQGLKLYAVEISDHPGEHEVGEPEFHYIAGAHGNEVLGRELMLLLMQFLCQEYLAGNPRIVHLVEETRIHILPSLNPDGYEKAYEGGSELGGWSLGRWTHDGIDINNNFPDLNTLLWEAEDRQNIPRKVPNHYIAIPEWFLSENATVAAETRAVIAWMEKIPFVLGGNLQGGELVVAYPYDMVRSLWKTQEHTPTPDDHVFRWLAYSYASTHRLMTDARRRVCHTEDFQKEDGTVNGASWHTVAGSLNDFSYLHTNCFELSIYVGCDKYPHESELPEEWENNRESLIVFMEQVHRGIKGVVRDLHGKGIPNAVISVEGINHDIRTAGDGDYWRLLNPGEYVVTAKAEGFTSSTRNCMVGYDMGATRCDFTLSKTNLARIREIMEKFGKQPVSLPARRQKLRGRKRRQRG
;
A
#
# COMPACT_ATOMS: atom_id res chain seq x y z
N GLU A 1 -53.04 12.19 50.00
CA GLU A 1 -54.27 11.70 49.36
C GLU A 1 -54.03 10.36 48.70
N PHE A 2 -55.09 9.57 48.57
CA PHE A 2 -55.13 8.12 48.45
C PHE A 2 -54.85 7.56 47.03
N ARG A 3 -54.33 6.32 47.03
CA ARG A 3 -54.70 5.14 46.19
C ARG A 3 -54.12 4.96 44.76
N LYS A 4 -53.35 3.86 44.63
CA LYS A 4 -53.43 2.87 43.53
C LYS A 4 -54.78 2.13 43.54
N PRO A 5 -55.21 1.51 42.42
CA PRO A 5 -55.09 0.03 42.20
C PRO A 5 -54.63 -0.33 40.76
N SER A 6 -53.87 -1.42 40.47
CA SER A 6 -54.27 -2.83 40.18
C SER A 6 -55.41 -2.96 39.13
N GLN A 7 -55.48 -3.89 38.17
CA GLN A 7 -54.94 -5.25 37.99
C GLN A 7 -55.34 -5.76 36.57
N GLU A 8 -54.60 -6.76 36.05
CA GLU A 8 -55.05 -7.91 35.21
C GLU A 8 -55.74 -7.77 33.83
N GLY A 9 -55.28 -8.61 32.89
CA GLY A 9 -56.00 -8.94 31.65
C GLY A 9 -55.19 -9.78 30.65
N ARG A 10 -55.01 -11.08 30.92
CA ARG A 10 -54.54 -12.10 29.95
C ARG A 10 -55.60 -12.37 28.89
N LEU A 11 -55.21 -12.53 27.63
CA LEU A 11 -55.88 -13.41 26.68
C LEU A 11 -54.88 -13.93 25.62
N SER A 12 -54.61 -15.23 25.71
CA SER A 12 -53.94 -16.04 24.69
C SER A 12 -54.77 -16.12 23.41
N ARG A 13 -54.11 -16.22 22.26
CA ARG A 13 -54.45 -17.24 21.24
C ARG A 13 -53.26 -17.61 20.37
N ASP A 14 -53.00 -18.91 20.45
CA ASP A 14 -52.09 -19.82 19.76
C ASP A 14 -51.93 -19.73 18.23
N VAL A 15 -50.67 -19.93 17.82
CA VAL A 15 -50.14 -20.93 16.85
C VAL A 15 -50.45 -20.76 15.36
N LYS A 16 -49.39 -20.55 14.56
CA LYS A 16 -48.88 -21.56 13.60
C LYS A 16 -47.47 -21.26 13.07
N ASP A 17 -46.74 -22.35 12.91
CA ASP A 17 -45.30 -22.53 12.67
C ASP A 17 -44.84 -22.49 11.19
N HIS A 18 -43.57 -22.07 11.05
CA HIS A 18 -42.51 -22.53 10.11
C HIS A 18 -42.56 -22.09 8.62
N PRO A 19 -41.42 -22.13 7.89
CA PRO A 19 -40.05 -21.71 8.24
C PRO A 19 -39.37 -20.91 7.09
N HIS A 20 -38.44 -20.00 7.37
CA HIS A 20 -37.46 -19.58 6.36
C HIS A 20 -36.04 -19.68 6.90
N ARG A 21 -35.25 -20.51 6.19
CA ARG A 21 -33.83 -20.77 6.41
C ARG A 21 -32.98 -19.51 6.18
N PRO A 22 -31.80 -19.45 6.82
CA PRO A 22 -30.90 -18.31 6.75
C PRO A 22 -30.07 -18.37 5.46
N GLY A 23 -29.83 -17.22 4.85
CA GLY A 23 -28.93 -17.10 3.73
C GLY A 23 -28.65 -15.63 3.42
N THR A 24 -27.38 -15.31 3.23
CA THR A 24 -26.85 -14.03 2.71
C THR A 24 -26.90 -12.84 3.66
N LEU A 25 -25.92 -12.79 4.57
CA LEU A 25 -25.47 -11.55 5.21
C LEU A 25 -23.92 -11.52 5.30
N LEU A 26 -23.27 -11.95 4.21
CA LEU A 26 -21.82 -12.03 4.02
C LEU A 26 -21.54 -11.52 2.60
N ALA A 27 -21.53 -10.20 2.44
CA ALA A 27 -21.01 -9.44 1.28
C ALA A 27 -21.37 -7.96 1.44
N TYR A 28 -20.71 -7.23 2.35
CA TYR A 28 -20.90 -5.77 2.43
C TYR A 28 -19.61 -4.97 2.71
N VAL A 29 -18.47 -5.52 2.29
CA VAL A 29 -17.25 -4.73 2.01
C VAL A 29 -16.76 -4.93 0.56
N GLU A 30 -17.33 -5.87 -0.20
CA GLU A 30 -17.11 -6.01 -1.65
C GLU A 30 -18.31 -5.49 -2.47
N ILE A 31 -18.46 -4.16 -2.56
CA ILE A 31 -19.17 -3.54 -3.69
C ILE A 31 -18.37 -2.32 -4.16
N LYS A 32 -17.25 -2.60 -4.82
CA LYS A 32 -16.65 -1.69 -5.84
C LYS A 32 -16.28 -2.46 -7.13
N ALA A 33 -16.98 -3.55 -7.42
CA ALA A 33 -16.83 -4.28 -8.69
C ALA A 33 -18.19 -4.75 -9.20
N SER A 34 -18.85 -3.92 -10.03
CA SER A 34 -19.73 -4.32 -11.14
C SER A 34 -20.57 -3.13 -11.60
N LEU A 35 -20.00 -2.25 -12.42
CA LEU A 35 -20.76 -1.49 -13.46
C LEU A 35 -19.78 -0.72 -14.35
N ALA A 36 -19.04 -1.45 -15.17
CA ALA A 36 -18.42 -0.94 -16.40
C ALA A 36 -18.24 -2.10 -17.39
N LEU A 37 -19.34 -2.79 -17.70
CA LEU A 37 -19.45 -3.61 -18.90
C LEU A 37 -20.62 -3.04 -19.72
N PHE A 38 -20.45 -3.01 -21.04
CA PHE A 38 -21.29 -2.42 -22.10
C PHE A 38 -20.95 -0.96 -22.49
N PHE A 39 -20.03 -0.81 -23.45
CA PHE A 39 -20.35 -0.37 -24.82
C PHE A 39 -19.14 -0.58 -25.73
N PHE A 40 -19.25 -1.42 -26.75
CA PHE A 40 -18.83 -1.14 -28.14
C PHE A 40 -19.25 -2.31 -29.03
N LEU A 41 -20.43 -2.17 -29.63
CA LEU A 41 -20.81 -2.90 -30.84
C LEU A 41 -20.43 -2.07 -32.06
N GLY A 42 -19.66 -2.69 -32.97
CA GLY A 42 -19.76 -2.44 -34.40
C GLY A 42 -18.66 -1.59 -35.03
N LYS A 43 -17.71 -2.25 -35.71
CA LYS A 43 -17.77 -2.43 -37.17
C LYS A 43 -16.54 -3.18 -37.67
N ASN A 44 -16.76 -4.43 -38.07
CA ASN A 44 -15.90 -5.14 -38.99
C ASN A 44 -15.97 -4.46 -40.37
N SER A 45 -14.84 -4.01 -40.91
CA SER A 45 -14.67 -4.00 -42.35
C SER A 45 -13.27 -4.46 -42.74
N ASN A 46 -13.27 -5.53 -43.52
CA ASN A 46 -12.16 -6.14 -44.22
C ASN A 46 -11.36 -5.10 -45.02
N ARG A 47 -10.03 -5.19 -45.00
CA ARG A 47 -9.22 -5.01 -46.21
C ARG A 47 -7.93 -5.83 -46.12
N LYS A 48 -7.95 -6.98 -46.80
CA LYS A 48 -6.77 -7.73 -47.24
C LYS A 48 -5.96 -6.84 -48.19
N GLY A 49 -4.63 -6.95 -48.08
CA GLY A 49 -3.69 -6.11 -48.78
C GLY A 49 -3.51 -6.40 -50.25
N MET A 50 -2.67 -5.56 -50.87
CA MET A 50 -1.99 -5.89 -52.12
C MET A 50 -0.63 -5.19 -52.14
N LYS A 51 0.43 -5.99 -52.27
CA LYS A 51 1.80 -5.55 -52.57
C LYS A 51 1.88 -5.16 -54.04
N THR A 52 2.62 -4.11 -54.37
CA THR A 52 3.42 -4.00 -55.61
C THR A 52 4.66 -3.13 -55.37
N LYS A 53 5.75 -3.48 -56.06
CA LYS A 53 7.14 -3.01 -55.96
C LYS A 53 7.44 -1.88 -56.97
N SER A 54 8.67 -1.33 -56.83
CA SER A 54 9.49 -0.51 -57.77
C SER A 54 9.33 1.01 -57.60
N SER A 55 10.29 1.74 -57.03
CA SER A 55 11.66 2.12 -57.46
C SER A 55 11.67 3.21 -58.52
N GLU A 56 12.04 4.45 -58.15
CA GLU A 56 12.99 5.28 -58.89
C GLU A 56 13.33 6.57 -58.12
N LYS A 57 14.62 6.95 -58.19
CA LYS A 57 15.21 8.17 -57.65
C LYS A 57 14.91 9.32 -58.61
N ALA A 58 14.52 10.48 -58.08
CA ALA A 58 14.78 11.76 -58.71
C ALA A 58 15.04 12.81 -57.61
N ALA A 59 16.22 13.42 -57.66
CA ALA A 59 16.59 14.55 -56.82
C ALA A 59 16.05 15.83 -57.46
N SER A 60 15.38 16.67 -56.67
CA SER A 60 15.19 18.09 -56.99
C SER A 60 15.20 18.90 -55.71
N ASP A 61 16.13 19.85 -55.71
CA ASP A 61 16.49 20.81 -54.70
C ASP A 61 15.42 21.91 -54.60
N GLU A 62 14.70 22.03 -53.47
CA GLU A 62 13.90 23.21 -53.14
C GLU A 62 13.90 23.53 -51.64
N ARG A 63 14.65 24.60 -51.32
CA ARG A 63 14.37 25.67 -50.34
C ARG A 63 13.87 25.26 -48.95
N HIS A 64 14.78 25.37 -47.98
CA HIS A 64 14.48 25.46 -46.55
C HIS A 64 13.46 26.57 -46.26
N VAL A 65 12.24 26.15 -45.90
CA VAL A 65 11.33 26.95 -45.08
C VAL A 65 11.51 26.44 -43.65
N PRO A 66 11.92 27.27 -42.67
CA PRO A 66 11.97 26.82 -41.30
C PRO A 66 10.53 26.57 -40.84
N VAL A 67 10.19 25.29 -40.69
CA VAL A 67 8.99 24.85 -39.99
C VAL A 67 9.04 25.49 -38.60
N GLY A 68 7.99 26.27 -38.31
CA GLY A 68 7.82 26.93 -37.02
C GLY A 68 8.03 25.92 -35.91
N ARG A 69 8.83 26.30 -34.93
CA ARG A 69 8.85 25.62 -33.63
C ARG A 69 7.40 25.59 -33.17
N ASP A 70 6.78 24.42 -33.18
CA ASP A 70 5.64 24.16 -32.32
C ASP A 70 6.15 24.48 -30.91
N ALA A 71 5.73 25.64 -30.41
CA ALA A 71 5.96 25.99 -29.03
C ALA A 71 5.20 24.95 -28.22
N VAL A 72 5.94 23.94 -27.73
CA VAL A 72 5.46 23.06 -26.66
C VAL A 72 4.89 24.00 -25.62
N ARG A 73 3.55 23.99 -25.47
CA ARG A 73 2.89 24.76 -24.43
C ARG A 73 3.42 24.18 -23.13
N GLU A 74 4.33 24.91 -22.50
CA GLU A 74 4.85 24.59 -21.18
C GLU A 74 3.64 24.60 -20.22
N GLY A 75 3.16 23.40 -19.89
CA GLY A 75 2.02 23.19 -19.00
C GLY A 75 2.39 23.61 -17.58
N CYS A 76 1.43 24.16 -16.84
CA CYS A 76 1.64 24.45 -15.43
C CYS A 76 1.17 23.27 -14.57
N PRO A 77 1.85 23.00 -13.43
CA PRO A 77 1.46 21.92 -12.54
C PRO A 77 0.14 22.21 -11.81
N PRO A 78 -0.46 21.19 -11.17
CA PRO A 78 -1.48 21.37 -10.16
C PRO A 78 -1.04 22.35 -9.06
N LEU A 79 -1.97 23.19 -8.59
CA LEU A 79 -1.72 24.09 -7.47
C LEU A 79 -1.76 23.38 -6.12
N GLY A 80 -2.30 22.15 -6.09
CA GLY A 80 -2.31 21.26 -4.93
C GLY A 80 -3.58 21.38 -4.10
N LEU A 81 -4.74 21.35 -4.74
CA LEU A 81 -6.00 21.08 -4.05
C LEU A 81 -6.04 19.64 -3.53
N GLU A 82 -5.57 18.66 -4.32
CA GLU A 82 -5.49 17.24 -3.93
C GLU A 82 -4.40 16.99 -2.88
N THR A 83 -3.18 17.47 -3.14
CA THR A 83 -2.02 17.34 -2.23
C THR A 83 -2.09 18.22 -0.99
N LEU A 84 -3.18 18.99 -0.84
CA LEU A 84 -3.48 19.86 0.30
C LEU A 84 -2.52 21.07 0.48
N LYS A 85 -1.66 21.36 -0.50
CA LYS A 85 -0.84 22.59 -0.53
C LYS A 85 -1.71 23.85 -0.50
N ILE A 86 -2.85 23.82 -1.18
CA ILE A 86 -3.89 24.85 -1.02
C ILE A 86 -4.61 24.61 0.31
N THR A 87 -4.50 25.55 1.23
CA THR A 87 -5.16 25.47 2.54
C THR A 87 -6.66 25.75 2.45
N ASP A 88 -7.46 25.29 3.43
CA ASP A 88 -8.91 25.52 3.43
C ASP A 88 -9.28 27.02 3.43
N PHE A 89 -8.42 27.89 3.99
CA PHE A 89 -8.61 29.34 3.99
C PHE A 89 -8.46 30.01 2.62
N GLN A 90 -7.90 29.30 1.63
CA GLN A 90 -7.78 29.79 0.25
C GLN A 90 -8.99 29.40 -0.61
N LEU A 91 -9.96 28.68 -0.04
CA LEU A 91 -11.12 28.18 -0.75
C LEU A 91 -12.38 28.89 -0.27
N HIS A 92 -13.11 29.49 -1.21
CA HIS A 92 -14.38 30.15 -0.94
C HIS A 92 -15.45 29.69 -1.92
N ALA A 93 -16.71 29.81 -1.53
CA ALA A 93 -17.84 29.52 -2.38
C ALA A 93 -18.99 30.49 -2.12
N SER A 94 -19.86 30.66 -3.12
CA SER A 94 -21.07 31.48 -3.03
C SER A 94 -21.98 31.03 -1.89
N THR A 95 -22.22 29.72 -1.83
CA THR A 95 -23.03 29.04 -0.82
C THR A 95 -22.52 27.62 -0.64
N SER A 96 -22.93 26.96 0.44
CA SER A 96 -22.68 25.53 0.65
C SER A 96 -23.92 24.89 1.27
N LYS A 97 -24.27 23.69 0.82
CA LYS A 97 -25.47 22.97 1.29
C LYS A 97 -25.41 22.66 2.79
N ARG A 98 -24.20 22.37 3.28
CA ARG A 98 -23.86 22.11 4.69
C ARG A 98 -22.34 22.12 4.83
N TYR A 99 -21.84 22.02 6.07
CA TYR A 99 -20.40 22.03 6.34
C TYR A 99 -19.65 20.92 5.61
N GLY A 100 -20.09 19.66 5.71
CA GLY A 100 -19.45 18.53 5.01
C GLY A 100 -19.45 18.62 3.48
N LEU A 101 -20.17 19.59 2.90
CA LEU A 101 -20.19 19.91 1.46
C LEU A 101 -19.68 21.32 1.16
N GLY A 102 -18.80 21.85 2.00
CA GLY A 102 -18.22 23.19 1.87
C GLY A 102 -17.12 23.28 0.81
N ALA A 103 -16.64 24.50 0.54
CA ALA A 103 -15.56 24.74 -0.43
C ALA A 103 -14.29 23.93 -0.12
N HIS A 104 -13.97 23.73 1.16
CA HIS A 104 -12.85 22.91 1.64
C HIS A 104 -12.91 21.43 1.23
N ARG A 105 -14.07 20.97 0.74
CA ARG A 105 -14.31 19.62 0.21
C ARG A 105 -14.37 19.59 -1.32
N GLY A 106 -14.26 20.74 -1.99
CA GLY A 106 -14.23 20.83 -3.46
C GLY A 106 -12.90 20.43 -4.08
N ARG A 107 -12.11 19.57 -3.44
CA ARG A 107 -10.77 19.16 -3.87
C ARG A 107 -10.86 17.92 -4.75
N LEU A 108 -10.02 17.83 -5.77
CA LEU A 108 -9.92 16.65 -6.62
C LEU A 108 -9.70 15.40 -5.75
N ASN A 109 -10.31 14.28 -6.16
CA ASN A 109 -10.17 12.96 -5.54
C ASN A 109 -10.54 12.82 -4.06
N ILE A 110 -11.07 13.86 -3.39
CA ILE A 110 -11.48 13.72 -1.98
C ILE A 110 -12.52 12.60 -1.81
N GLN A 111 -12.32 11.74 -0.81
CA GLN A 111 -13.24 10.66 -0.48
C GLN A 111 -14.24 11.07 0.60
N ALA A 112 -15.46 10.54 0.48
CA ALA A 112 -16.49 10.59 1.48
C ALA A 112 -16.42 9.37 2.41
N GLY A 113 -16.97 9.52 3.62
CA GLY A 113 -17.25 8.39 4.50
C GLY A 113 -18.38 7.49 3.96
N ILE A 114 -18.68 6.43 4.71
CA ILE A 114 -19.81 5.52 4.39
C ILE A 114 -21.16 6.20 4.65
N ASN A 115 -21.19 7.10 5.64
CA ASN A 115 -22.38 7.84 6.05
C ASN A 115 -22.56 9.11 5.23
N GLU A 116 -23.82 9.49 5.01
CA GLU A 116 -24.19 10.75 4.36
C GLU A 116 -24.54 11.81 5.40
N ASN A 117 -24.33 13.08 5.02
CA ASN A 117 -24.68 14.24 5.84
C ASN A 117 -23.84 14.36 7.13
N ASP A 118 -22.61 13.88 7.09
CA ASP A 118 -21.64 14.06 8.16
C ASP A 118 -20.69 15.25 7.86
N PHE A 119 -19.58 15.32 8.59
CA PHE A 119 -18.57 16.36 8.40
C PHE A 119 -17.66 16.12 7.19
N TYR A 120 -17.75 14.96 6.53
CA TYR A 120 -16.80 14.47 5.54
C TYR A 120 -17.48 13.93 4.27
N ASP A 121 -18.45 14.66 3.71
CA ASP A 121 -18.98 14.30 2.38
C ASP A 121 -17.97 14.63 1.25
N GLY A 122 -18.14 14.03 0.07
CA GLY A 122 -17.10 13.98 -0.97
C GLY A 122 -17.13 15.04 -2.07
N ALA A 123 -17.53 16.30 -1.79
CA ALA A 123 -17.43 17.43 -2.73
C ALA A 123 -17.77 18.77 -2.08
N TRP A 124 -17.53 19.88 -2.80
CA TRP A 124 -18.33 21.09 -2.57
C TRP A 124 -19.70 20.91 -3.26
N CYS A 125 -20.78 21.24 -2.56
CA CYS A 125 -22.11 21.38 -3.16
C CYS A 125 -22.74 22.72 -2.81
N ALA A 126 -23.26 23.42 -3.80
CA ALA A 126 -23.95 24.69 -3.59
C ALA A 126 -25.23 24.50 -2.75
N GLY A 127 -25.59 25.52 -1.99
CA GLY A 127 -26.82 25.53 -1.19
C GLY A 127 -28.10 25.72 -2.01
N ARG A 128 -27.97 26.18 -3.26
CA ARG A 128 -29.07 26.41 -4.21
C ARG A 128 -28.64 26.01 -5.61
N ASN A 129 -29.57 25.54 -6.44
CA ASN A 129 -29.33 25.21 -7.84
C ASN A 129 -29.76 26.39 -8.73
N ASP A 130 -28.86 27.35 -8.92
CA ASP A 130 -29.06 28.53 -9.78
C ASP A 130 -27.73 28.94 -10.44
N LEU A 131 -27.80 29.82 -11.44
CA LEU A 131 -26.62 30.23 -12.23
C LEU A 131 -25.65 31.18 -11.49
N HIS A 132 -25.99 31.62 -10.27
CA HIS A 132 -25.16 32.54 -9.49
C HIS A 132 -24.19 31.83 -8.55
N GLN A 133 -24.14 30.49 -8.59
CA GLN A 133 -23.29 29.72 -7.71
C GLN A 133 -21.85 29.66 -8.21
N TRP A 134 -20.89 29.63 -7.29
CA TRP A 134 -19.47 29.56 -7.64
C TRP A 134 -18.63 28.99 -6.51
N ILE A 135 -17.47 28.45 -6.89
CA ILE A 135 -16.35 28.09 -6.00
C ILE A 135 -15.09 28.77 -6.54
N GLU A 136 -14.21 29.24 -5.67
CA GLU A 136 -13.00 29.96 -6.06
C GLU A 136 -11.80 29.60 -5.20
N VAL A 137 -10.62 29.84 -5.79
CA VAL A 137 -9.30 29.60 -5.19
C VAL A 137 -8.52 30.91 -5.16
N ASP A 138 -8.02 31.28 -3.99
CA ASP A 138 -7.02 32.34 -3.80
C ASP A 138 -5.61 31.74 -3.91
N ALA A 139 -4.91 32.02 -5.02
CA ALA A 139 -3.54 31.56 -5.22
C ALA A 139 -2.52 32.35 -4.37
N ARG A 140 -2.96 33.33 -3.56
CA ARG A 140 -2.20 34.25 -2.69
C ARG A 140 -1.21 35.18 -3.38
N ARG A 141 -0.80 34.86 -4.60
CA ARG A 141 0.09 35.64 -5.47
C ARG A 141 -0.42 35.60 -6.91
N LEU A 142 0.16 36.45 -7.75
CA LEU A 142 -0.12 36.40 -9.18
C LEU A 142 0.32 35.05 -9.74
N THR A 143 -0.61 34.36 -10.38
CA THR A 143 -0.42 33.01 -10.90
C THR A 143 -0.93 32.99 -12.34
N LYS A 144 -0.14 32.38 -13.23
CA LYS A 144 -0.53 32.10 -14.61
C LYS A 144 -1.37 30.82 -14.61
N PHE A 145 -2.68 30.95 -14.66
CA PHE A 145 -3.61 29.83 -14.77
C PHE A 145 -3.64 29.29 -16.20
N THR A 146 -3.63 27.97 -16.34
CA THR A 146 -3.60 27.28 -17.64
C THR A 146 -4.74 26.29 -17.82
N GLY A 147 -5.36 25.80 -16.76
CA GLY A 147 -6.43 24.80 -16.87
C GLY A 147 -7.16 24.53 -15.56
N VAL A 148 -8.25 23.79 -15.68
CA VAL A 148 -9.10 23.35 -14.58
C VAL A 148 -9.43 21.88 -14.81
N ILE A 149 -9.31 21.09 -13.74
CA ILE A 149 -9.73 19.69 -13.73
C ILE A 149 -10.97 19.61 -12.86
N THR A 150 -12.03 18.97 -13.35
CA THR A 150 -13.28 18.81 -12.60
C THR A 150 -13.63 17.35 -12.41
N GLN A 151 -14.27 17.03 -11.29
CA GLN A 151 -14.73 15.69 -10.95
C GLN A 151 -16.07 15.82 -10.19
N GLY A 152 -16.99 14.87 -10.37
CA GLY A 152 -18.26 14.89 -9.64
C GLY A 152 -18.12 14.49 -8.18
N ARG A 153 -19.24 14.45 -7.45
CA ARG A 153 -19.24 14.14 -6.01
C ARG A 153 -18.91 12.68 -5.72
N ASN A 154 -17.97 12.44 -4.82
CA ASN A 154 -17.80 11.11 -4.23
C ASN A 154 -18.91 10.86 -3.20
N SER A 155 -19.72 9.83 -3.44
CA SER A 155 -20.80 9.37 -2.58
C SER A 155 -21.21 7.96 -3.01
N LEU A 156 -21.51 7.10 -2.05
CA LEU A 156 -22.03 5.75 -2.34
C LEU A 156 -23.51 5.78 -2.77
N TRP A 157 -24.23 6.84 -2.40
CA TRP A 157 -25.69 6.87 -2.44
C TRP A 157 -26.24 7.89 -3.43
N LEU A 158 -25.46 8.94 -3.73
CA LEU A 158 -25.88 10.07 -4.53
C LEU A 158 -24.99 10.25 -5.76
N SER A 159 -25.58 10.86 -6.77
CA SER A 159 -24.98 11.13 -8.08
C SER A 159 -25.18 12.60 -8.39
N ASP A 160 -24.15 13.39 -8.16
CA ASP A 160 -24.16 14.84 -8.35
C ASP A 160 -22.88 15.28 -9.08
N TRP A 161 -23.00 16.02 -10.18
CA TRP A 161 -21.86 16.62 -10.88
C TRP A 161 -22.27 17.81 -11.74
N VAL A 162 -21.32 18.70 -12.00
CA VAL A 162 -21.44 19.82 -12.93
C VAL A 162 -21.13 19.33 -14.36
N THR A 163 -22.02 19.64 -15.31
CA THR A 163 -21.88 19.23 -16.72
C THR A 163 -21.33 20.35 -17.61
N SER A 164 -21.47 21.61 -17.21
CA SER A 164 -20.76 22.72 -17.87
C SER A 164 -20.54 23.90 -16.93
N TYR A 165 -19.50 24.70 -17.18
CA TYR A 165 -19.13 25.84 -16.32
C TYR A 165 -18.43 26.96 -17.09
N LYS A 166 -18.38 28.14 -16.46
CA LYS A 166 -17.54 29.27 -16.87
C LYS A 166 -16.35 29.41 -15.92
N VAL A 167 -15.24 29.91 -16.44
CA VAL A 167 -14.06 30.27 -15.65
C VAL A 167 -13.93 31.79 -15.62
N MET A 168 -13.68 32.34 -14.44
CA MET A 168 -13.50 33.77 -14.21
C MET A 168 -12.23 33.99 -13.39
N VAL A 169 -11.50 35.08 -13.67
CA VAL A 169 -10.29 35.44 -12.92
C VAL A 169 -10.38 36.86 -12.36
N SER A 170 -9.68 37.11 -11.25
CA SER A 170 -9.67 38.41 -10.59
C SER A 170 -8.34 38.69 -9.86
N ASN A 171 -8.00 39.96 -9.71
CA ASN A 171 -6.86 40.40 -8.89
C ASN A 171 -7.28 40.89 -7.49
N ASP A 172 -8.56 41.20 -7.29
CA ASP A 172 -9.08 41.86 -6.10
C ASP A 172 -10.27 41.13 -5.45
N SER A 173 -10.70 40.00 -6.01
CA SER A 173 -11.91 39.22 -5.65
C SER A 173 -13.25 39.93 -5.86
N HIS A 174 -13.24 41.17 -6.36
CA HIS A 174 -14.44 42.00 -6.57
C HIS A 174 -14.76 42.16 -8.06
N THR A 175 -13.74 42.46 -8.87
CA THR A 175 -13.85 42.70 -10.31
C THR A 175 -13.40 41.44 -11.04
N TRP A 176 -14.30 40.85 -11.83
CA TRP A 176 -14.06 39.56 -12.46
C TRP A 176 -14.04 39.65 -13.99
N VAL A 177 -13.09 38.94 -14.59
CA VAL A 177 -12.96 38.79 -16.03
C VAL A 177 -13.25 37.34 -16.41
N THR A 178 -14.31 37.12 -17.18
CA THR A 178 -14.66 35.80 -17.71
C THR A 178 -13.74 35.41 -18.85
N VAL A 179 -13.31 34.15 -18.89
CA VAL A 179 -12.57 33.57 -20.02
C VAL A 179 -13.46 33.62 -21.26
N LYS A 180 -12.89 34.07 -22.39
CA LYS A 180 -13.63 34.26 -23.65
C LYS A 180 -13.17 33.30 -24.74
N ASN A 181 -14.11 32.93 -25.60
CA ASN A 181 -13.83 32.30 -26.89
C ASN A 181 -14.24 33.27 -28.00
N GLY A 182 -13.27 33.98 -28.57
CA GLY A 182 -13.53 35.07 -29.50
C GLY A 182 -14.31 36.22 -28.83
N SER A 183 -15.53 36.47 -29.31
CA SER A 183 -16.37 37.57 -28.81
C SER A 183 -17.30 37.20 -27.65
N GLY A 184 -17.48 35.91 -27.35
CA GLY A 184 -18.40 35.42 -26.33
C GLY A 184 -17.70 34.84 -25.10
N ASP A 185 -18.45 34.68 -24.00
CA ASP A 185 -17.99 33.92 -22.83
C ASP A 185 -17.74 32.47 -23.23
N MET A 186 -16.64 31.90 -22.76
CA MET A 186 -16.34 30.49 -22.94
C MET A 186 -17.11 29.64 -21.93
N ILE A 187 -17.81 28.63 -22.43
CA ILE A 187 -18.44 27.58 -21.62
C ILE A 187 -17.62 26.31 -21.83
N PHE A 188 -17.14 25.74 -20.73
CA PHE A 188 -16.39 24.50 -20.70
C PHE A 188 -17.35 23.34 -20.44
N GLU A 189 -17.17 22.24 -21.18
CA GLU A 189 -17.83 20.98 -20.92
C GLU A 189 -17.16 20.31 -19.70
N GLY A 190 -17.96 19.99 -18.70
CA GLY A 190 -17.52 19.40 -17.44
C GLY A 190 -17.65 17.88 -17.45
N ASN A 191 -18.17 17.33 -16.34
CA ASN A 191 -18.23 15.90 -16.15
C ASN A 191 -19.51 15.28 -16.76
N SER A 192 -19.39 14.04 -17.24
CA SER A 192 -20.53 13.20 -17.62
C SER A 192 -20.91 12.18 -16.53
N GLU A 193 -20.06 12.01 -15.52
CA GLU A 193 -20.24 11.09 -14.40
C GLU A 193 -19.47 11.63 -13.16
N LYS A 194 -19.31 10.84 -12.09
CA LYS A 194 -18.81 11.34 -10.80
C LYS A 194 -17.38 10.99 -10.43
N GLU A 195 -16.77 9.99 -11.03
CA GLU A 195 -15.48 9.41 -10.65
C GLU A 195 -14.32 9.81 -11.58
N ILE A 196 -14.57 10.05 -12.87
CA ILE A 196 -13.55 10.33 -13.88
C ILE A 196 -13.26 11.84 -13.92
N PRO A 197 -12.02 12.26 -13.64
CA PRO A 197 -11.59 13.65 -13.80
C PRO A 197 -11.66 14.10 -15.27
N VAL A 198 -12.02 15.36 -15.49
CA VAL A 198 -12.06 15.98 -16.82
C VAL A 198 -11.18 17.22 -16.81
N LEU A 199 -10.10 17.20 -17.60
CA LEU A 199 -9.21 18.33 -17.82
C LEU A 199 -9.75 19.25 -18.92
N ASN A 200 -9.84 20.54 -18.60
CA ASN A 200 -10.08 21.60 -19.56
C ASN A 200 -8.95 22.62 -19.52
N GLU A 201 -8.22 22.77 -20.63
CA GLU A 201 -7.23 23.82 -20.78
C GLU A 201 -7.88 25.16 -21.14
N LEU A 202 -7.33 26.24 -20.61
CA LEU A 202 -7.70 27.58 -21.01
C LEU A 202 -7.16 27.85 -22.43
N PRO A 203 -7.94 28.48 -23.33
CA PRO A 203 -7.51 28.74 -24.70
C PRO A 203 -6.27 29.64 -24.74
N VAL A 204 -6.20 30.58 -23.79
CA VAL A 204 -5.09 31.47 -23.51
C VAL A 204 -4.86 31.49 -22.00
N PRO A 205 -3.62 31.25 -21.52
CA PRO A 205 -3.30 31.38 -20.11
C PRO A 205 -3.58 32.78 -19.58
N LEU A 206 -4.15 32.89 -18.38
CA LEU A 206 -4.47 34.17 -17.75
C LEU A 206 -3.68 34.35 -16.46
N VAL A 207 -3.18 35.56 -16.23
CA VAL A 207 -2.47 35.92 -15.00
C VAL A 207 -3.42 36.64 -14.07
N ALA A 208 -3.65 36.07 -12.90
CA ALA A 208 -4.44 36.68 -11.84
C ALA A 208 -4.11 36.10 -10.47
N ARG A 209 -4.67 36.64 -9.39
CA ARG A 209 -4.55 36.05 -8.05
C ARG A 209 -5.65 35.04 -7.74
N TYR A 210 -6.87 35.32 -8.19
CA TYR A 210 -8.05 34.52 -7.92
C TYR A 210 -8.56 33.87 -9.21
N ILE A 211 -9.02 32.63 -9.07
CA ILE A 211 -9.75 31.91 -10.12
C ILE A 211 -11.06 31.39 -9.54
N ARG A 212 -12.15 31.54 -10.30
CA ARG A 212 -13.52 31.19 -9.89
C ARG A 212 -14.16 30.33 -10.97
N ILE A 213 -14.79 29.25 -10.53
CA ILE A 213 -15.58 28.34 -11.34
C ILE A 213 -17.06 28.61 -11.10
N ASN A 214 -17.81 28.89 -12.16
CA ASN A 214 -19.24 29.21 -12.12
C ASN A 214 -20.03 28.18 -12.94
N PRO A 215 -20.66 27.18 -12.28
CA PRO A 215 -21.47 26.16 -12.95
C PRO A 215 -22.62 26.75 -13.79
N GLN A 216 -22.80 26.25 -15.01
CA GLN A 216 -23.87 26.66 -15.93
C GLN A 216 -24.94 25.57 -16.10
N SER A 217 -24.54 24.31 -16.06
CA SER A 217 -25.45 23.16 -16.04
C SER A 217 -24.88 22.05 -15.16
N TRP A 218 -25.75 21.16 -14.70
CA TRP A 218 -25.42 20.02 -13.83
C TRP A 218 -26.31 18.84 -14.21
N PHE A 219 -26.05 17.68 -13.62
CA PHE A 219 -26.87 16.49 -13.83
C PHE A 219 -28.35 16.76 -13.51
N ASP A 220 -29.26 16.45 -14.45
CA ASP A 220 -30.68 16.82 -14.36
C ASP A 220 -31.39 16.32 -13.08
N ASN A 221 -30.97 15.16 -12.58
CA ASN A 221 -31.52 14.55 -11.36
C ASN A 221 -30.67 14.83 -10.10
N GLY A 222 -29.64 15.68 -10.21
CA GLY A 222 -28.68 15.98 -9.15
C GLY A 222 -28.68 17.45 -8.72
N SER A 223 -27.66 17.81 -7.93
CA SER A 223 -27.38 19.18 -7.49
C SER A 223 -26.07 19.71 -8.07
N ILE A 224 -25.84 21.02 -7.94
CA ILE A 224 -24.53 21.61 -8.22
C ILE A 224 -23.52 21.11 -7.18
N CYS A 225 -22.77 20.08 -7.56
CA CYS A 225 -21.66 19.54 -6.77
C CYS A 225 -20.45 19.32 -7.66
N MET A 226 -19.26 19.64 -7.16
CA MET A 226 -18.02 19.36 -7.87
C MET A 226 -16.81 19.30 -6.93
N ARG A 227 -15.82 18.55 -7.38
CA ARG A 227 -14.43 18.53 -6.96
C ARG A 227 -13.58 19.13 -8.07
N MET A 228 -12.45 19.75 -7.74
CA MET A 228 -11.59 20.37 -8.74
C MET A 228 -10.11 20.40 -8.35
N GLU A 229 -9.28 20.51 -9.38
CA GLU A 229 -7.87 20.92 -9.30
C GLU A 229 -7.64 22.07 -10.28
N ILE A 230 -6.69 22.96 -9.96
CA ILE A 230 -6.36 24.12 -10.79
C ILE A 230 -4.92 23.96 -11.27
N LEU A 231 -4.71 24.11 -12.57
CA LEU A 231 -3.36 24.15 -13.15
C LEU A 231 -2.87 25.59 -13.22
N GLY A 232 -1.72 25.88 -12.62
CA GLY A 232 -1.17 27.22 -12.63
C GLY A 232 0.28 27.35 -12.17
N CYS A 233 1.00 28.31 -12.77
CA CYS A 233 2.38 28.62 -12.42
C CYS A 233 2.41 29.94 -11.63
N PRO A 234 2.77 29.91 -10.34
CA PRO A 234 2.94 31.14 -9.59
C PRO A 234 4.06 32.00 -10.18
N LEU A 235 3.80 33.29 -10.38
CA LEU A 235 4.82 34.20 -10.90
C LEU A 235 5.82 34.57 -9.81
N PRO A 236 7.11 34.74 -10.15
CA PRO A 236 8.11 35.19 -9.20
C PRO A 236 7.78 36.61 -8.73
N ASP A 237 7.69 36.78 -7.41
CA ASP A 237 7.54 38.09 -6.77
C ASP A 237 8.90 38.52 -6.20
N PRO A 238 9.58 39.53 -6.79
CA PRO A 238 10.88 39.99 -6.30
C PRO A 238 10.82 40.59 -4.88
N ASN A 239 9.64 40.93 -4.37
CA ASN A 239 9.44 41.46 -3.02
C ASN A 239 9.06 40.40 -1.98
N ASN A 240 8.82 39.15 -2.40
CA ASN A 240 8.41 38.06 -1.50
C ASN A 240 9.57 37.13 -1.14
N TYR A 241 10.58 37.69 -0.46
CA TYR A 241 11.80 36.99 -0.02
C TYR A 241 11.51 35.76 0.85
N TYR A 242 10.41 35.76 1.62
CA TYR A 242 10.08 34.70 2.57
C TYR A 242 9.59 33.40 1.91
N HIS A 243 9.02 33.44 0.70
CA HIS A 243 8.47 32.25 0.05
C HIS A 243 9.54 31.34 -0.57
N ARG A 244 10.65 31.91 -1.09
CA ARG A 244 11.78 31.13 -1.64
C ARG A 244 12.48 30.27 -0.57
N ARG A 245 12.28 30.56 0.72
CA ARG A 245 12.80 29.75 1.84
C ARG A 245 11.91 28.55 2.22
N ASN A 246 10.65 28.53 1.78
CA ASN A 246 9.70 27.47 2.12
C ASN A 246 9.54 26.45 0.98
N GLU A 247 10.03 26.73 -0.23
CA GLU A 247 10.17 25.71 -1.28
C GLU A 247 11.25 24.73 -0.83
N MET A 248 10.81 23.51 -0.53
CA MET A 248 11.69 22.44 -0.10
C MET A 248 12.49 21.95 -1.29
N THR A 249 13.73 22.44 -1.42
CA THR A 249 14.65 21.99 -2.46
C THR A 249 15.54 20.90 -1.88
N THR A 250 15.41 19.69 -2.41
CA THR A 250 16.39 18.62 -2.14
C THR A 250 17.74 18.98 -2.76
N THR A 251 18.82 18.56 -2.11
CA THR A 251 20.19 18.66 -2.64
C THR A 251 20.62 17.40 -3.37
N ASP A 252 19.80 16.34 -3.31
CA ASP A 252 20.13 15.04 -3.87
C ASP A 252 19.97 15.07 -5.40
N ASP A 253 20.98 14.61 -6.11
CA ASP A 253 20.99 14.52 -7.58
C ASP A 253 20.34 13.21 -8.03
N LEU A 254 19.00 13.16 -7.93
CA LEU A 254 18.17 11.98 -8.25
C LEU A 254 17.24 12.27 -9.44
N ASP A 255 16.81 11.21 -10.13
CA ASP A 255 15.90 11.30 -11.28
C ASP A 255 14.44 11.51 -10.83
N PHE A 256 14.04 12.75 -10.54
CA PHE A 256 12.68 13.10 -10.13
C PHE A 256 11.73 13.22 -11.33
N LYS A 257 11.11 12.11 -11.70
CA LYS A 257 10.01 12.02 -12.68
C LYS A 257 9.21 10.73 -12.48
N HIS A 258 8.11 10.56 -13.20
CA HIS A 258 7.44 9.26 -13.27
C HIS A 258 8.13 8.36 -14.30
N HIS A 259 8.39 7.11 -13.90
CA HIS A 259 9.09 6.17 -14.76
C HIS A 259 8.13 5.10 -15.29
N ASN A 260 7.81 5.12 -16.59
CA ASN A 260 7.14 3.97 -17.22
C ASN A 260 7.96 2.67 -17.03
N TYR A 261 7.36 1.51 -17.27
CA TYR A 261 8.00 0.22 -17.04
C TYR A 261 9.36 0.07 -17.77
N LYS A 262 9.50 0.67 -18.96
CA LYS A 262 10.77 0.65 -19.70
C LYS A 262 11.82 1.54 -19.02
N GLU A 263 11.44 2.73 -18.60
CA GLU A 263 12.31 3.70 -17.92
C GLU A 263 12.71 3.22 -16.54
N MET A 264 11.78 2.65 -15.76
CA MET A 264 12.07 2.01 -14.46
C MET A 264 13.17 0.96 -14.61
N ARG A 265 13.03 0.07 -15.60
CA ARG A 265 14.05 -0.96 -15.87
C ARG A 265 15.38 -0.36 -16.30
N GLN A 266 15.35 0.72 -17.07
CA GLN A 266 16.56 1.41 -17.50
C GLN A 266 17.26 2.07 -16.31
N LEU A 267 16.52 2.75 -15.44
CA LEU A 267 17.04 3.36 -14.22
C LEU A 267 17.65 2.31 -13.29
N MET A 268 16.93 1.22 -13.00
CA MET A 268 17.45 0.13 -12.18
C MET A 268 18.78 -0.39 -12.74
N LYS A 269 18.85 -0.59 -14.07
CA LYS A 269 20.06 -1.03 -14.74
C LYS A 269 21.20 -0.02 -14.60
N VAL A 270 20.93 1.27 -14.74
CA VAL A 270 21.95 2.34 -14.55
C VAL A 270 22.51 2.32 -13.14
N VAL A 271 21.66 2.21 -12.12
CA VAL A 271 22.09 2.11 -10.72
C VAL A 271 22.94 0.84 -10.50
N ASN A 272 22.54 -0.29 -11.08
CA ASN A 272 23.32 -1.53 -10.98
C ASN A 272 24.67 -1.43 -11.70
N GLU A 273 24.76 -0.68 -12.80
CA GLU A 273 26.04 -0.42 -13.49
C GLU A 273 26.92 0.57 -12.71
N MET A 274 26.32 1.46 -11.91
CA MET A 274 27.02 2.41 -11.03
C MET A 274 27.58 1.72 -9.77
N CYS A 275 26.82 0.80 -9.17
CA CYS A 275 27.18 0.08 -7.95
C CYS A 275 27.17 -1.45 -8.12
N PRO A 276 27.92 -2.04 -9.07
CA PRO A 276 27.81 -3.46 -9.40
C PRO A 276 28.28 -4.39 -8.28
N ASN A 277 29.14 -3.89 -7.37
CA ASN A 277 29.68 -4.68 -6.27
C ASN A 277 28.66 -4.87 -5.15
N ILE A 278 27.71 -3.95 -5.01
CA ILE A 278 26.73 -3.98 -3.92
C ILE A 278 25.29 -4.18 -4.39
N THR A 279 25.06 -4.33 -5.70
CA THR A 279 23.69 -4.44 -6.24
C THR A 279 23.52 -5.62 -7.17
N ARG A 280 22.31 -6.19 -7.15
CA ARG A 280 21.91 -7.26 -8.07
C ARG A 280 20.43 -7.17 -8.41
N ILE A 281 20.13 -7.01 -9.70
CA ILE A 281 18.76 -7.07 -10.20
C ILE A 281 18.36 -8.53 -10.49
N TYR A 282 17.18 -8.92 -10.01
CA TYR A 282 16.60 -10.23 -10.30
C TYR A 282 15.09 -10.13 -10.53
N ASN A 283 14.48 -11.22 -11.01
CA ASN A 283 13.06 -11.29 -11.32
C ASN A 283 12.36 -12.30 -10.41
N ILE A 284 11.28 -11.91 -9.74
CA ILE A 284 10.51 -12.79 -8.84
C ILE A 284 9.36 -13.52 -9.53
N GLY A 285 8.91 -13.03 -10.70
CA GLY A 285 7.75 -13.57 -11.37
C GLY A 285 7.38 -12.80 -12.63
N LYS A 286 6.12 -12.89 -13.03
CA LYS A 286 5.57 -12.05 -14.10
C LYS A 286 4.17 -11.59 -13.71
N SER A 287 3.80 -10.40 -14.18
CA SER A 287 2.42 -9.92 -14.15
C SER A 287 1.53 -10.71 -15.10
N HIS A 288 0.22 -10.47 -15.05
CA HIS A 288 -0.75 -11.05 -15.97
C HIS A 288 -0.37 -10.82 -17.45
N GLN A 289 0.06 -9.60 -17.83
CA GLN A 289 0.48 -9.28 -19.20
C GLN A 289 1.92 -9.73 -19.53
N GLY A 290 2.58 -10.45 -18.63
CA GLY A 290 3.90 -11.02 -18.84
C GLY A 290 5.06 -10.05 -18.61
N LEU A 291 4.80 -8.88 -18.01
CA LEU A 291 5.85 -7.99 -17.54
C LEU A 291 6.57 -8.66 -16.37
N LYS A 292 7.88 -8.50 -16.29
CA LYS A 292 8.72 -9.10 -15.25
C LYS A 292 8.63 -8.26 -13.98
N LEU A 293 8.50 -8.93 -12.84
CA LEU A 293 8.50 -8.30 -11.53
C LEU A 293 9.96 -8.20 -11.04
N TYR A 294 10.59 -7.07 -11.34
CA TYR A 294 12.00 -6.84 -11.02
C TYR A 294 12.18 -6.34 -9.60
N ALA A 295 13.04 -7.02 -8.85
CA ALA A 295 13.55 -6.56 -7.57
C ALA A 295 15.04 -6.22 -7.71
N VAL A 296 15.51 -5.27 -6.93
CA VAL A 296 16.93 -5.00 -6.73
C VAL A 296 17.32 -5.43 -5.32
N GLU A 297 18.42 -6.16 -5.24
CA GLU A 297 19.11 -6.53 -4.02
C GLU A 297 20.25 -5.53 -3.80
N ILE A 298 20.43 -5.06 -2.57
CA ILE A 298 21.52 -4.16 -2.14
C ILE A 298 22.15 -4.72 -0.86
N SER A 299 23.41 -5.14 -0.93
CA SER A 299 24.23 -5.75 0.15
C SER A 299 25.69 -5.73 -0.30
N ASP A 300 26.66 -5.83 0.60
CA ASP A 300 28.08 -5.98 0.23
C ASP A 300 28.41 -7.34 -0.42
N HIS A 301 27.59 -8.38 -0.21
CA HIS A 301 27.70 -9.69 -0.88
C HIS A 301 26.42 -10.08 -1.65
N PRO A 302 26.08 -9.36 -2.74
CA PRO A 302 24.84 -9.59 -3.45
C PRO A 302 24.81 -10.96 -4.14
N GLY A 303 23.76 -11.72 -3.86
CA GLY A 303 23.47 -13.04 -4.42
C GLY A 303 23.42 -14.14 -3.38
N GLU A 304 24.03 -13.93 -2.22
CA GLU A 304 24.23 -14.91 -1.17
C GLU A 304 23.62 -14.42 0.14
N HIS A 305 23.24 -15.35 1.00
CA HIS A 305 22.75 -15.03 2.34
C HIS A 305 23.90 -15.25 3.32
N GLU A 306 24.21 -14.28 4.16
CA GLU A 306 25.27 -14.38 5.16
C GLU A 306 24.71 -14.69 6.55
N VAL A 307 25.36 -15.63 7.25
CA VAL A 307 24.86 -16.12 8.53
C VAL A 307 24.81 -15.01 9.58
N GLY A 308 23.60 -14.66 10.02
CA GLY A 308 23.36 -13.59 11.00
C GLY A 308 23.13 -12.20 10.40
N GLU A 309 23.20 -12.06 9.08
CA GLU A 309 22.79 -10.88 8.32
C GLU A 309 21.26 -10.93 8.08
N PRO A 310 20.47 -10.00 8.65
CA PRO A 310 19.03 -9.98 8.42
C PRO A 310 18.66 -9.59 7.00
N GLU A 311 17.59 -10.21 6.51
CA GLU A 311 16.98 -9.90 5.21
C GLU A 311 15.82 -8.89 5.41
N PHE A 312 15.89 -7.76 4.73
CA PHE A 312 14.87 -6.70 4.75
C PHE A 312 14.22 -6.56 3.37
N HIS A 313 12.94 -6.17 3.30
CA HIS A 313 12.37 -5.74 2.02
C HIS A 313 11.44 -4.52 2.04
N TYR A 314 11.39 -3.83 0.92
CA TYR A 314 10.29 -2.92 0.56
C TYR A 314 9.57 -3.40 -0.69
N ILE A 315 8.24 -3.34 -0.65
CA ILE A 315 7.35 -3.57 -1.79
C ILE A 315 6.60 -2.26 -2.09
N ALA A 316 6.43 -1.91 -3.36
CA ALA A 316 5.59 -0.81 -3.76
C ALA A 316 4.75 -1.15 -5.00
N GLY A 317 3.72 -0.34 -5.23
CA GLY A 317 2.89 -0.44 -6.43
C GLY A 317 2.10 -1.73 -6.52
N ALA A 318 1.62 -2.28 -5.39
CA ALA A 318 0.60 -3.34 -5.39
C ALA A 318 -0.70 -2.85 -6.04
N HIS A 319 -1.07 -1.61 -5.75
CA HIS A 319 -2.00 -0.83 -6.58
C HIS A 319 -1.20 -0.02 -7.59
N GLY A 320 -1.47 -0.21 -8.89
CA GLY A 320 -0.69 0.44 -9.94
C GLY A 320 -0.83 1.96 -9.98
N ASN A 321 -1.94 2.52 -9.47
CA ASN A 321 -2.17 3.95 -9.39
C ASN A 321 -1.65 4.62 -8.11
N GLU A 322 -1.09 3.86 -7.18
CA GLU A 322 -0.43 4.39 -5.97
C GLU A 322 1.07 4.56 -6.27
N VAL A 323 1.36 5.61 -7.06
CA VAL A 323 2.62 5.82 -7.75
C VAL A 323 3.73 6.34 -6.83
N LEU A 324 3.40 7.11 -5.80
CA LEU A 324 4.43 7.71 -4.94
C LEU A 324 5.37 6.65 -4.34
N GLY A 325 4.83 5.54 -3.84
CA GLY A 325 5.65 4.44 -3.31
C GLY A 325 6.62 3.86 -4.34
N ARG A 326 6.20 3.72 -5.61
CA ARG A 326 7.05 3.23 -6.70
C ARG A 326 8.24 4.17 -6.91
N GLU A 327 7.98 5.46 -7.03
CA GLU A 327 9.03 6.45 -7.29
C GLU A 327 9.97 6.59 -6.08
N LEU A 328 9.45 6.56 -4.84
CA LEU A 328 10.27 6.54 -3.63
C LEU A 328 11.25 5.35 -3.60
N MET A 329 10.84 4.17 -4.08
CA MET A 329 11.71 3.00 -4.17
C MET A 329 12.82 3.17 -5.20
N LEU A 330 12.53 3.82 -6.34
CA LEU A 330 13.51 4.12 -7.38
C LEU A 330 14.49 5.23 -6.94
N LEU A 331 14.01 6.21 -6.19
CA LEU A 331 14.85 7.24 -5.58
C LEU A 331 15.74 6.66 -4.46
N LEU A 332 15.18 5.78 -3.62
CA LEU A 332 15.91 5.12 -2.54
C LEU A 332 17.09 4.29 -3.06
N MET A 333 16.90 3.51 -4.12
CA MET A 333 17.99 2.70 -4.66
C MET A 333 19.10 3.56 -5.30
N GLN A 334 18.76 4.71 -5.90
CA GLN A 334 19.75 5.69 -6.38
C GLN A 334 20.52 6.28 -5.20
N PHE A 335 19.79 6.74 -4.18
CA PHE A 335 20.35 7.36 -2.97
C PHE A 335 21.30 6.41 -2.23
N LEU A 336 20.89 5.17 -1.97
CA LEU A 336 21.74 4.17 -1.29
C LEU A 336 23.05 3.93 -2.05
N CYS A 337 22.99 3.81 -3.38
CA CYS A 337 24.19 3.63 -4.20
C CYS A 337 25.09 4.89 -4.19
N GLN A 338 24.52 6.09 -4.37
CA GLN A 338 25.28 7.33 -4.36
C GLN A 338 25.95 7.59 -3.01
N GLU A 339 25.23 7.43 -1.90
CA GLU A 339 25.75 7.66 -0.55
C GLU A 339 26.77 6.59 -0.14
N TYR A 340 26.60 5.34 -0.58
CA TYR A 340 27.60 4.31 -0.39
C TYR A 340 28.91 4.67 -1.10
N LEU A 341 28.84 5.11 -2.37
CA LEU A 341 30.02 5.57 -3.12
C LEU A 341 30.66 6.82 -2.51
N ALA A 342 29.86 7.70 -1.91
CA ALA A 342 30.34 8.87 -1.17
C ALA A 342 31.00 8.52 0.17
N GLY A 343 30.85 7.27 0.64
CA GLY A 343 31.41 6.80 1.91
C GLY A 343 30.63 7.30 3.13
N ASN A 344 29.32 7.54 3.01
CA ASN A 344 28.46 7.89 4.14
C ASN A 344 28.46 6.74 5.18
N PRO A 345 28.99 6.93 6.40
CA PRO A 345 29.16 5.84 7.36
C PRO A 345 27.85 5.14 7.74
N ARG A 346 26.73 5.86 7.77
CA ARG A 346 25.41 5.30 8.10
C ARG A 346 24.94 4.34 7.01
N ILE A 347 25.05 4.76 5.74
CA ILE A 347 24.60 3.96 4.60
C ILE A 347 25.54 2.79 4.33
N VAL A 348 26.86 3.00 4.44
CA VAL A 348 27.85 1.92 4.35
C VAL A 348 27.56 0.84 5.38
N HIS A 349 27.39 1.23 6.66
CA HIS A 349 27.06 0.28 7.72
C HIS A 349 25.72 -0.44 7.48
N LEU A 350 24.70 0.27 6.98
CA LEU A 350 23.41 -0.32 6.67
C LEU A 350 23.52 -1.39 5.58
N VAL A 351 24.28 -1.13 4.51
CA VAL A 351 24.48 -2.06 3.37
C VAL A 351 25.38 -3.24 3.73
N GLU A 352 26.37 -3.06 4.61
CA GLU A 352 27.28 -4.14 5.06
C GLU A 352 26.68 -5.06 6.12
N GLU A 353 25.67 -4.60 6.86
CA GLU A 353 25.02 -5.41 7.91
C GLU A 353 23.64 -5.90 7.50
N THR A 354 23.10 -5.48 6.35
CA THR A 354 21.72 -5.79 5.94
C THR A 354 21.66 -6.14 4.48
N ARG A 355 20.93 -7.22 4.20
CA ARG A 355 20.56 -7.54 2.83
C ARG A 355 19.20 -6.96 2.49
N ILE A 356 19.23 -5.90 1.70
CA ILE A 356 18.05 -5.08 1.38
C ILE A 356 17.49 -5.50 0.03
N HIS A 357 16.19 -5.80 -0.01
CA HIS A 357 15.48 -6.10 -1.26
C HIS A 357 14.38 -5.08 -1.54
N ILE A 358 14.42 -4.45 -2.71
CA ILE A 358 13.44 -3.44 -3.13
C ILE A 358 12.70 -3.94 -4.36
N LEU A 359 11.36 -4.03 -4.28
CA LEU A 359 10.44 -4.31 -5.37
C LEU A 359 9.61 -3.06 -5.70
N PRO A 360 10.03 -2.22 -6.67
CA PRO A 360 9.38 -0.92 -6.93
C PRO A 360 7.96 -1.03 -7.48
N SER A 361 7.60 -2.15 -8.12
CA SER A 361 6.30 -2.31 -8.76
C SER A 361 5.86 -3.76 -8.80
N LEU A 362 4.91 -4.08 -7.92
CA LEU A 362 4.25 -5.38 -7.89
C LEU A 362 3.16 -5.52 -8.97
N ASN A 363 2.46 -4.44 -9.30
CA ASN A 363 1.43 -4.38 -10.36
C ASN A 363 1.85 -3.41 -11.49
N PRO A 364 2.85 -3.79 -12.31
CA PRO A 364 3.28 -2.94 -13.43
C PRO A 364 2.18 -2.77 -14.49
N ASP A 365 1.31 -3.76 -14.67
CA ASP A 365 0.21 -3.70 -15.66
C ASP A 365 -0.81 -2.61 -15.29
N GLY A 366 -1.16 -2.51 -14.01
CA GLY A 366 -2.02 -1.45 -13.49
C GLY A 366 -1.34 -0.08 -13.60
N TYR A 367 -0.04 -0.01 -13.31
CA TYR A 367 0.73 1.22 -13.40
C TYR A 367 0.80 1.77 -14.82
N GLU A 368 1.06 0.96 -15.85
CA GLU A 368 1.11 1.45 -17.24
C GLU A 368 -0.21 2.12 -17.66
N LYS A 369 -1.36 1.59 -17.22
CA LYS A 369 -2.67 2.22 -17.47
C LYS A 369 -2.81 3.57 -16.77
N ALA A 370 -2.35 3.68 -15.53
CA ALA A 370 -2.36 4.95 -14.80
C ALA A 370 -1.40 5.94 -15.47
N TYR A 371 -0.21 5.48 -15.85
CA TYR A 371 0.83 6.27 -16.52
C TYR A 371 0.35 6.85 -17.85
N GLU A 372 -0.35 6.07 -18.68
CA GLU A 372 -0.96 6.56 -19.92
C GLU A 372 -1.99 7.69 -19.68
N GLY A 373 -2.67 7.68 -18.52
CA GLY A 373 -3.62 8.73 -18.13
C GLY A 373 -2.96 10.02 -17.64
N GLY A 374 -1.73 9.92 -17.11
CA GLY A 374 -1.02 11.04 -16.48
C GLY A 374 -1.45 11.29 -15.03
N SER A 375 -0.58 11.96 -14.27
CA SER A 375 -0.79 12.27 -12.85
C SER A 375 -2.03 13.14 -12.61
N GLU A 376 -2.29 14.09 -13.51
CA GLU A 376 -3.35 15.08 -13.43
C GLU A 376 -4.75 14.46 -13.54
N LEU A 377 -4.85 13.34 -14.24
CA LEU A 377 -6.09 12.57 -14.39
C LEU A 377 -6.07 11.31 -13.52
N GLY A 378 -5.09 11.21 -12.62
CA GLY A 378 -5.02 10.20 -11.58
C GLY A 378 -6.30 10.18 -10.76
N GLY A 379 -6.71 8.98 -10.34
CA GLY A 379 -7.91 8.80 -9.53
C GLY A 379 -7.88 7.48 -8.79
N TRP A 380 -8.98 7.15 -8.11
CA TRP A 380 -9.03 6.00 -7.19
C TRP A 380 -9.09 4.63 -7.86
N SER A 381 -9.48 4.58 -9.15
CA SER A 381 -9.89 3.34 -9.83
C SER A 381 -8.96 2.94 -10.97
N LEU A 382 -8.61 3.88 -11.85
CA LEU A 382 -7.84 3.58 -13.06
C LEU A 382 -6.43 3.11 -12.68
N GLY A 383 -6.09 1.86 -13.01
CA GLY A 383 -4.77 1.28 -12.72
C GLY A 383 -4.62 0.66 -11.33
N ARG A 384 -5.66 0.66 -10.49
CA ARG A 384 -5.61 0.04 -9.15
C ARG A 384 -5.45 -1.47 -9.20
N TRP A 385 -6.39 -2.15 -9.85
CA TRP A 385 -6.48 -3.62 -9.87
C TRP A 385 -5.60 -4.25 -10.94
N THR A 386 -5.40 -5.57 -10.84
CA THR A 386 -4.82 -6.36 -11.94
C THR A 386 -5.70 -6.33 -13.18
N HIS A 387 -5.21 -6.92 -14.28
CA HIS A 387 -6.01 -7.08 -15.50
C HIS A 387 -7.35 -7.80 -15.25
N ASP A 388 -7.37 -8.79 -14.34
CA ASP A 388 -8.55 -9.59 -14.01
C ASP A 388 -9.46 -8.93 -12.95
N GLY A 389 -9.15 -7.69 -12.54
CA GLY A 389 -9.93 -6.97 -11.51
C GLY A 389 -9.63 -7.42 -10.08
N ILE A 390 -8.50 -8.10 -9.84
CA ILE A 390 -8.10 -8.57 -8.51
C ILE A 390 -7.36 -7.44 -7.79
N ASP A 391 -7.68 -7.23 -6.52
CA ASP A 391 -6.92 -6.37 -5.62
C ASP A 391 -5.81 -7.21 -4.98
N ILE A 392 -4.55 -6.99 -5.38
CA ILE A 392 -3.41 -7.80 -4.93
C ILE A 392 -3.24 -7.74 -3.41
N ASN A 393 -3.49 -6.58 -2.80
CA ASN A 393 -3.28 -6.41 -1.36
C ASN A 393 -4.30 -7.18 -0.52
N ASN A 394 -5.40 -7.67 -1.13
CA ASN A 394 -6.45 -8.45 -0.48
C ASN A 394 -6.56 -9.88 -1.04
N ASN A 395 -5.53 -10.34 -1.76
CA ASN A 395 -5.57 -11.61 -2.49
C ASN A 395 -4.68 -12.72 -1.89
N PHE A 396 -4.09 -12.50 -0.72
CA PHE A 396 -3.32 -13.50 0.01
C PHE A 396 -4.25 -14.48 0.74
N PRO A 397 -3.77 -15.69 1.11
CA PRO A 397 -4.62 -16.64 1.80
C PRO A 397 -5.00 -16.10 3.20
N ASP A 398 -6.29 -16.13 3.52
CA ASP A 398 -6.78 -15.82 4.87
C ASP A 398 -6.34 -16.92 5.85
N LEU A 399 -5.28 -16.64 6.60
CA LEU A 399 -4.75 -17.51 7.64
C LEU A 399 -5.30 -17.14 9.03
N ASN A 400 -5.86 -15.94 9.19
CA ASN A 400 -6.49 -15.46 10.42
C ASN A 400 -7.66 -16.34 10.81
N THR A 401 -8.59 -16.59 9.87
CA THR A 401 -9.75 -17.46 10.10
C THR A 401 -9.30 -18.87 10.51
N LEU A 402 -8.26 -19.42 9.86
CA LEU A 402 -7.74 -20.74 10.18
C LEU A 402 -7.16 -20.83 11.59
N LEU A 403 -6.44 -19.79 12.01
CA LEU A 403 -5.88 -19.68 13.36
C LEU A 403 -6.99 -19.56 14.40
N TRP A 404 -7.90 -18.59 14.25
CA TRP A 404 -8.91 -18.29 15.26
C TRP A 404 -9.97 -19.39 15.37
N GLU A 405 -10.38 -20.03 14.27
CA GLU A 405 -11.27 -21.19 14.34
C GLU A 405 -10.65 -22.34 15.15
N ALA A 406 -9.32 -22.51 15.08
CA ALA A 406 -8.63 -23.53 15.84
C ALA A 406 -8.48 -23.15 17.32
N GLU A 407 -8.25 -21.88 17.64
CA GLU A 407 -8.21 -21.36 19.01
C GLU A 407 -9.56 -21.52 19.73
N ASP A 408 -10.66 -21.21 19.03
CA ASP A 408 -12.01 -21.26 19.59
C ASP A 408 -12.49 -22.71 19.79
N ARG A 409 -12.05 -23.64 18.94
CA ARG A 409 -12.39 -25.08 19.01
C ARG A 409 -11.44 -25.83 19.95
N GLN A 410 -11.40 -25.44 21.23
CA GLN A 410 -10.54 -26.00 22.29
C GLN A 410 -10.57 -27.55 22.45
N ASN A 411 -11.56 -28.25 21.85
CA ASN A 411 -11.80 -29.70 21.98
C ASN A 411 -11.41 -30.55 20.77
N ILE A 412 -10.76 -30.02 19.72
CA ILE A 412 -10.33 -30.80 18.55
C ILE A 412 -8.80 -30.93 18.53
N PRO A 413 -8.22 -32.14 18.35
CA PRO A 413 -6.77 -32.36 18.38
C PRO A 413 -5.97 -31.77 17.20
N ARG A 414 -6.62 -31.01 16.29
CA ARG A 414 -5.95 -30.43 15.12
C ARG A 414 -5.33 -29.08 15.53
N LYS A 415 -4.17 -29.15 16.20
CA LYS A 415 -3.42 -27.97 16.65
C LYS A 415 -2.85 -27.23 15.43
N VAL A 416 -3.43 -26.08 15.07
CA VAL A 416 -2.83 -25.14 14.14
C VAL A 416 -1.63 -24.48 14.85
N PRO A 417 -0.45 -24.40 14.22
CA PRO A 417 0.69 -23.71 14.81
C PRO A 417 0.43 -22.20 14.88
N ASN A 418 1.06 -21.51 15.83
CA ASN A 418 0.98 -20.04 15.98
C ASN A 418 1.91 -19.27 15.02
N HIS A 419 2.56 -19.98 14.09
CA HIS A 419 3.54 -19.48 13.10
C HIS A 419 3.61 -20.46 11.93
N TYR A 420 4.02 -19.99 10.74
CA TYR A 420 4.13 -20.82 9.53
C TYR A 420 2.89 -21.67 9.28
N ILE A 421 1.71 -21.04 9.35
CA ILE A 421 0.44 -21.69 9.06
C ILE A 421 0.44 -22.08 7.58
N ALA A 422 0.28 -23.37 7.29
CA ALA A 422 0.37 -23.86 5.91
C ALA A 422 -0.70 -23.22 5.00
N ILE A 423 -0.30 -22.86 3.78
CA ILE A 423 -1.22 -22.35 2.76
C ILE A 423 -2.25 -23.44 2.43
N PRO A 424 -3.56 -23.13 2.43
CA PRO A 424 -4.59 -24.09 2.10
C PRO A 424 -4.44 -24.67 0.69
N GLU A 425 -4.70 -25.98 0.53
CA GLU A 425 -4.60 -26.69 -0.76
C GLU A 425 -5.48 -26.05 -1.85
N TRP A 426 -6.65 -25.52 -1.47
CA TRP A 426 -7.53 -24.83 -2.42
C TRP A 426 -6.90 -23.57 -3.02
N PHE A 427 -6.05 -22.86 -2.28
CA PHE A 427 -5.37 -21.64 -2.73
C PHE A 427 -4.24 -21.95 -3.72
N LEU A 428 -3.62 -23.11 -3.56
CA LEU A 428 -2.57 -23.62 -4.45
C LEU A 428 -3.13 -24.19 -5.77
N SER A 429 -4.44 -24.41 -5.85
CA SER A 429 -5.09 -24.88 -7.07
C SER A 429 -4.92 -23.89 -8.22
N GLU A 430 -4.69 -24.42 -9.43
CA GLU A 430 -4.61 -23.61 -10.67
C GLU A 430 -5.91 -22.86 -10.96
N ASN A 431 -7.05 -23.38 -10.48
CA ASN A 431 -8.37 -22.78 -10.69
C ASN A 431 -8.72 -21.72 -9.62
N ALA A 432 -7.86 -21.48 -8.63
CA ALA A 432 -8.11 -20.46 -7.61
C ALA A 432 -7.93 -19.05 -8.19
N THR A 433 -8.81 -18.12 -7.79
CA THR A 433 -8.74 -16.69 -8.12
C THR A 433 -7.60 -16.01 -7.36
N VAL A 434 -6.37 -16.30 -7.77
CA VAL A 434 -5.13 -15.74 -7.20
C VAL A 434 -4.32 -15.12 -8.33
N ALA A 435 -3.98 -13.85 -8.17
CA ALA A 435 -3.20 -13.10 -9.14
C ALA A 435 -1.78 -13.69 -9.30
N ALA A 436 -1.21 -13.57 -10.50
CA ALA A 436 0.13 -14.08 -10.79
C ALA A 436 1.19 -13.38 -9.92
N GLU A 437 0.96 -12.09 -9.66
CA GLU A 437 1.72 -11.21 -8.80
C GLU A 437 1.72 -11.73 -7.35
N THR A 438 0.54 -12.07 -6.81
CA THR A 438 0.40 -12.65 -5.46
C THR A 438 1.20 -13.95 -5.33
N ARG A 439 1.10 -14.86 -6.31
CA ARG A 439 1.86 -16.12 -6.29
C ARG A 439 3.37 -15.89 -6.33
N ALA A 440 3.82 -14.88 -7.08
CA ALA A 440 5.23 -14.52 -7.16
C ALA A 440 5.76 -13.98 -5.83
N VAL A 441 4.98 -13.15 -5.11
CA VAL A 441 5.35 -12.64 -3.79
C VAL A 441 5.40 -13.76 -2.75
N ILE A 442 4.40 -14.65 -2.73
CA ILE A 442 4.40 -15.81 -1.83
C ILE A 442 5.67 -16.64 -2.02
N ALA A 443 5.98 -17.01 -3.26
CA ALA A 443 7.18 -17.80 -3.57
C ALA A 443 8.49 -17.05 -3.24
N TRP A 444 8.49 -15.72 -3.34
CA TRP A 444 9.63 -14.89 -2.98
C TRP A 444 9.85 -14.85 -1.46
N MET A 445 8.79 -14.68 -0.69
CA MET A 445 8.81 -14.66 0.78
C MET A 445 9.10 -16.04 1.39
N GLU A 446 8.73 -17.14 0.73
CA GLU A 446 9.13 -18.49 1.15
C GLU A 446 10.62 -18.78 0.89
N LYS A 447 11.23 -18.09 -0.08
CA LYS A 447 12.60 -18.34 -0.52
C LYS A 447 13.64 -17.60 0.31
N ILE A 448 13.35 -16.37 0.73
CA ILE A 448 14.28 -15.49 1.43
C ILE A 448 13.81 -15.35 2.89
N PRO A 449 14.68 -15.51 3.90
CA PRO A 449 14.29 -15.45 5.30
C PRO A 449 14.08 -13.99 5.77
N PHE A 450 13.11 -13.29 5.18
CA PHE A 450 12.76 -11.92 5.54
C PHE A 450 12.40 -11.79 7.02
N VAL A 451 12.93 -10.73 7.64
CA VAL A 451 12.75 -10.41 9.05
C VAL A 451 11.77 -9.24 9.22
N LEU A 452 11.96 -8.19 8.42
CA LEU A 452 11.15 -6.97 8.44
C LEU A 452 10.87 -6.55 7.00
N GLY A 453 9.65 -6.12 6.75
CA GLY A 453 9.22 -5.59 5.47
C GLY A 453 8.21 -4.46 5.59
N GLY A 454 8.09 -3.70 4.51
CA GLY A 454 7.06 -2.68 4.38
C GLY A 454 6.50 -2.63 2.97
N ASN A 455 5.18 -2.51 2.85
CA ASN A 455 4.52 -2.23 1.59
C ASN A 455 4.06 -0.77 1.53
N LEU A 456 4.56 -0.03 0.54
CA LEU A 456 4.22 1.37 0.34
C LEU A 456 2.94 1.49 -0.48
N GLN A 457 1.99 2.24 0.06
CA GLN A 457 0.67 2.52 -0.49
C GLN A 457 0.41 4.03 -0.56
N GLY A 458 -0.66 4.42 -1.24
CA GLY A 458 -1.05 5.83 -1.40
C GLY A 458 -2.55 6.06 -1.17
N GLY A 459 -2.93 7.32 -0.97
CA GLY A 459 -4.32 7.73 -0.74
C GLY A 459 -4.64 8.07 0.71
N GLU A 460 -3.70 7.89 1.63
CA GLU A 460 -3.78 8.37 3.00
C GLU A 460 -2.37 8.64 3.51
N LEU A 461 -2.25 9.18 4.72
CA LEU A 461 -0.96 9.42 5.36
C LEU A 461 -0.96 8.86 6.78
N VAL A 462 -0.57 7.59 6.90
CA VAL A 462 -0.59 6.77 8.13
C VAL A 462 0.24 5.48 7.95
N VAL A 463 0.75 4.92 9.04
CA VAL A 463 1.34 3.57 9.05
C VAL A 463 0.38 2.57 9.71
N ALA A 464 -0.11 1.61 8.94
CA ALA A 464 -1.03 0.58 9.41
C ALA A 464 -0.28 -0.72 9.76
N TYR A 465 -0.58 -1.29 10.92
CA TYR A 465 0.06 -2.49 11.43
C TYR A 465 -0.94 -3.62 11.74
N PRO A 466 -0.50 -4.90 11.68
CA PRO A 466 -1.36 -6.07 11.88
C PRO A 466 -2.08 -6.12 13.25
N TYR A 467 -3.18 -6.88 13.38
CA TYR A 467 -3.86 -7.55 12.27
C TYR A 467 -4.72 -6.59 11.46
N ASP A 468 -4.86 -6.86 10.16
CA ASP A 468 -5.76 -6.14 9.27
C ASP A 468 -7.19 -6.70 9.31
N MET A 469 -7.36 -7.98 9.66
CA MET A 469 -8.68 -8.60 9.80
C MET A 469 -9.26 -8.43 11.21
N VAL A 470 -10.55 -8.12 11.30
CA VAL A 470 -11.29 -8.11 12.57
C VAL A 470 -11.56 -9.53 13.06
N ARG A 471 -11.33 -9.79 14.37
CA ARG A 471 -11.63 -11.09 14.99
C ARG A 471 -13.12 -11.33 15.21
N SER A 472 -13.88 -10.31 15.62
CA SER A 472 -15.31 -10.48 15.91
C SER A 472 -16.15 -10.60 14.63
N LEU A 473 -16.94 -11.68 14.55
CA LEU A 473 -17.98 -11.79 13.52
C LEU A 473 -18.91 -10.56 13.58
N TRP A 474 -19.27 -10.02 12.41
CA TRP A 474 -20.20 -8.87 12.20
C TRP A 474 -19.66 -7.46 12.44
N LYS A 475 -18.42 -7.29 12.93
CA LYS A 475 -17.79 -5.97 13.03
C LYS A 475 -16.95 -5.68 11.78
N THR A 476 -16.99 -4.43 11.32
CA THR A 476 -16.17 -3.95 10.20
C THR A 476 -14.93 -3.19 10.67
N GLN A 477 -14.91 -2.79 11.95
CA GLN A 477 -13.83 -2.07 12.62
C GLN A 477 -13.73 -2.55 14.08
N GLU A 478 -12.56 -3.02 14.48
CA GLU A 478 -12.24 -3.41 15.86
C GLU A 478 -10.72 -3.57 16.01
N HIS A 479 -10.17 -2.99 17.08
CA HIS A 479 -8.76 -3.19 17.42
C HIS A 479 -8.45 -4.67 17.66
N THR A 480 -7.68 -5.25 16.76
CA THR A 480 -7.35 -6.69 16.75
C THR A 480 -5.82 -6.87 16.84
N PRO A 481 -5.27 -6.95 18.07
CA PRO A 481 -3.83 -6.97 18.26
C PRO A 481 -3.21 -8.32 17.90
N THR A 482 -1.96 -8.30 17.44
CA THR A 482 -1.12 -9.51 17.37
C THR A 482 -0.50 -9.84 18.74
N PRO A 483 0.04 -11.06 18.93
CA PRO A 483 0.91 -11.36 20.07
C PRO A 483 2.11 -10.41 20.21
N ASP A 484 2.57 -9.82 19.10
CA ASP A 484 3.70 -8.88 19.02
C ASP A 484 3.25 -7.41 18.87
N ASP A 485 2.03 -7.06 19.27
CA ASP A 485 1.43 -5.71 19.10
C ASP A 485 2.36 -4.57 19.55
N HIS A 486 3.04 -4.75 20.69
CA HIS A 486 3.98 -3.77 21.23
C HIS A 486 5.22 -3.53 20.34
N VAL A 487 5.66 -4.54 19.59
CA VAL A 487 6.75 -4.40 18.61
C VAL A 487 6.22 -3.71 17.35
N PHE A 488 5.06 -4.14 16.85
CA PHE A 488 4.43 -3.53 15.67
C PHE A 488 4.13 -2.05 15.85
N ARG A 489 3.60 -1.66 17.01
CA ARG A 489 3.37 -0.24 17.34
C ARG A 489 4.67 0.57 17.34
N TRP A 490 5.75 0.00 17.87
CA TRP A 490 7.06 0.66 17.82
C TRP A 490 7.56 0.81 16.38
N LEU A 491 7.48 -0.26 15.59
CA LEU A 491 7.91 -0.25 14.18
C LEU A 491 7.11 0.79 13.38
N ALA A 492 5.79 0.81 13.52
CA ALA A 492 4.92 1.79 12.87
C ALA A 492 5.25 3.22 13.29
N TYR A 493 5.42 3.44 14.60
CA TYR A 493 5.78 4.75 15.13
C TYR A 493 7.17 5.21 14.68
N SER A 494 8.15 4.31 14.52
CA SER A 494 9.51 4.66 14.08
C SER A 494 9.52 5.30 12.69
N TYR A 495 8.65 4.84 11.79
CA TYR A 495 8.44 5.45 10.49
C TYR A 495 7.64 6.75 10.62
N ALA A 496 6.48 6.71 11.29
CA ALA A 496 5.58 7.86 11.37
C ALA A 496 6.20 9.09 12.07
N SER A 497 6.97 8.87 13.13
CA SER A 497 7.62 9.94 13.92
C SER A 497 8.79 10.62 13.20
N THR A 498 9.39 9.94 12.22
CA THR A 498 10.49 10.49 11.41
C THR A 498 9.99 11.09 10.09
N HIS A 499 8.74 10.78 9.71
CA HIS A 499 8.11 11.38 8.54
C HIS A 499 7.66 12.80 8.87
N ARG A 500 8.01 13.76 8.02
CA ARG A 500 7.87 15.21 8.32
C ARG A 500 6.44 15.65 8.62
N LEU A 501 5.45 14.98 8.02
CA LEU A 501 4.04 15.36 8.07
C LEU A 501 3.11 14.37 8.80
N MET A 502 3.52 13.11 9.03
CA MET A 502 2.58 12.08 9.55
C MET A 502 2.11 12.41 10.97
N THR A 503 2.99 13.01 11.77
CA THR A 503 2.76 13.39 13.17
C THR A 503 2.56 14.90 13.37
N ASP A 504 2.56 15.73 12.31
CA ASP A 504 2.36 17.18 12.46
C ASP A 504 0.90 17.50 12.81
N ALA A 505 0.66 17.95 14.04
CA ALA A 505 -0.65 18.35 14.55
C ALA A 505 -1.34 19.50 13.78
N ARG A 506 -0.62 20.18 12.88
CA ARG A 506 -1.15 21.30 12.07
C ARG A 506 -1.57 20.87 10.66
N ARG A 507 -1.24 19.63 10.25
CA ARG A 507 -1.61 19.09 8.94
C ARG A 507 -3.13 18.95 8.86
N ARG A 508 -3.68 19.19 7.66
CA ARG A 508 -5.06 18.86 7.32
C ARG A 508 -5.20 17.35 7.11
N VAL A 509 -6.27 16.75 7.63
CA VAL A 509 -6.70 15.37 7.32
C VAL A 509 -6.82 15.18 5.80
N CYS A 510 -6.46 14.01 5.24
CA CYS A 510 -6.62 13.77 3.81
C CYS A 510 -8.11 13.74 3.43
N HIS A 511 -8.86 12.79 4.00
CA HIS A 511 -10.25 12.53 3.63
C HIS A 511 -11.22 12.58 4.80
N THR A 512 -11.19 11.60 5.69
CA THR A 512 -12.22 11.41 6.73
C THR A 512 -11.61 11.18 8.11
N GLU A 513 -10.52 10.42 8.19
CA GLU A 513 -9.94 9.96 9.45
C GLU A 513 -8.72 10.77 9.88
N ASP A 514 -8.66 11.09 11.17
CA ASP A 514 -7.57 11.86 11.76
C ASP A 514 -6.59 10.96 12.51
N PHE A 515 -5.65 10.38 11.77
CA PHE A 515 -4.62 9.47 12.29
C PHE A 515 -3.58 10.15 13.19
N GLN A 516 -3.52 11.49 13.25
CA GLN A 516 -2.60 12.19 14.14
C GLN A 516 -2.92 11.93 15.62
N LYS A 517 -4.18 11.62 15.93
CA LYS A 517 -4.62 11.27 17.28
C LYS A 517 -3.97 9.98 17.81
N GLU A 518 -3.48 9.14 16.90
CA GLU A 518 -2.78 7.89 17.18
C GLU A 518 -1.32 7.97 16.67
N ASP A 519 -0.73 9.16 16.75
CA ASP A 519 0.67 9.43 16.38
C ASP A 519 1.04 8.99 14.95
N GLY A 520 0.10 9.11 14.01
CA GLY A 520 0.30 8.73 12.60
C GLY A 520 0.33 7.21 12.38
N THR A 521 -0.17 6.42 13.33
CA THR A 521 -0.25 4.96 13.25
C THR A 521 -1.67 4.46 13.44
N VAL A 522 -1.96 3.25 12.97
CA VAL A 522 -3.28 2.62 13.19
C VAL A 522 -3.17 1.10 13.14
N ASN A 523 -3.94 0.38 13.96
CA ASN A 523 -4.15 -1.05 13.74
C ASN A 523 -5.04 -1.26 12.50
N GLY A 524 -4.67 -2.12 11.56
CA GLY A 524 -5.39 -2.29 10.30
C GLY A 524 -6.88 -2.58 10.51
N ALA A 525 -7.20 -3.54 11.38
CA ALA A 525 -8.56 -3.91 11.72
C ALA A 525 -9.36 -2.81 12.45
N SER A 526 -8.69 -1.90 13.18
CA SER A 526 -9.35 -0.70 13.74
C SER A 526 -9.79 0.27 12.64
N TRP A 527 -9.01 0.38 11.57
CA TRP A 527 -9.33 1.30 10.47
C TRP A 527 -10.40 0.71 9.54
N HIS A 528 -10.15 -0.48 9.00
CA HIS A 528 -11.14 -1.24 8.24
C HIS A 528 -10.68 -2.69 8.09
N THR A 529 -11.60 -3.63 8.29
CA THR A 529 -11.26 -5.06 8.16
C THR A 529 -10.85 -5.43 6.74
N VAL A 530 -9.70 -6.10 6.59
CA VAL A 530 -9.21 -6.67 5.33
C VAL A 530 -8.85 -8.14 5.57
N ALA A 531 -9.53 -9.04 4.87
CA ALA A 531 -9.17 -10.46 4.85
C ALA A 531 -8.17 -10.71 3.70
N GLY A 532 -7.23 -11.62 3.93
CA GLY A 532 -6.23 -11.97 2.91
C GLY A 532 -5.24 -10.85 2.61
N SER A 533 -4.83 -10.10 3.64
CA SER A 533 -3.83 -9.04 3.48
C SER A 533 -2.40 -9.58 3.41
N LEU A 534 -1.52 -8.85 2.72
CA LEU A 534 -0.08 -9.16 2.69
C LEU A 534 0.52 -9.14 4.09
N ASN A 535 0.13 -8.17 4.92
CA ASN A 535 0.61 -8.00 6.29
C ASN A 535 0.34 -9.24 7.15
N ASP A 536 -0.94 -9.65 7.20
CA ASP A 536 -1.38 -10.77 8.02
C ASP A 536 -0.79 -12.09 7.48
N PHE A 537 -0.71 -12.24 6.16
CA PHE A 537 -0.04 -13.37 5.53
C PHE A 537 1.45 -13.45 5.91
N SER A 538 2.18 -12.34 5.81
CA SER A 538 3.61 -12.27 6.14
C SER A 538 3.86 -12.78 7.55
N TYR A 539 3.11 -12.24 8.50
CA TYR A 539 3.24 -12.56 9.92
C TYR A 539 2.81 -14.00 10.23
N LEU A 540 1.74 -14.51 9.63
CA LEU A 540 1.20 -15.84 9.94
C LEU A 540 1.91 -16.98 9.20
N HIS A 541 2.47 -16.72 8.02
CA HIS A 541 3.08 -17.73 7.16
C HIS A 541 4.61 -17.75 7.20
N THR A 542 5.25 -16.64 7.54
CA THR A 542 6.72 -16.49 7.51
C THR A 542 7.26 -15.99 8.84
N ASN A 543 8.54 -15.59 8.90
CA ASN A 543 9.11 -14.86 10.03
C ASN A 543 8.92 -13.34 9.93
N CYS A 544 8.52 -12.84 8.76
CA CYS A 544 8.63 -11.43 8.41
C CYS A 544 7.51 -10.60 9.05
N PHE A 545 7.91 -9.54 9.76
CA PHE A 545 6.98 -8.53 10.25
C PHE A 545 6.78 -7.51 9.15
N GLU A 546 5.54 -7.36 8.68
CA GLU A 546 5.19 -6.52 7.54
C GLU A 546 4.28 -5.36 7.99
N LEU A 547 4.51 -4.17 7.46
CA LEU A 547 3.68 -2.98 7.67
C LEU A 547 3.13 -2.41 6.36
N SER A 548 1.91 -1.88 6.39
CA SER A 548 1.38 -1.06 5.29
C SER A 548 1.65 0.42 5.55
N ILE A 549 2.45 1.06 4.70
CA ILE A 549 2.92 2.43 4.88
C ILE A 549 2.24 3.31 3.82
N TYR A 550 1.29 4.14 4.22
CA TYR A 550 0.60 5.08 3.33
C TYR A 550 1.37 6.40 3.30
N VAL A 551 2.06 6.66 2.20
CA VAL A 551 3.10 7.72 2.10
C VAL A 551 2.58 9.08 1.62
N GLY A 552 1.29 9.21 1.29
CA GLY A 552 0.74 10.47 0.76
C GLY A 552 -0.76 10.43 0.47
N CYS A 553 -1.44 11.57 0.63
CA CYS A 553 -2.87 11.72 0.35
C CYS A 553 -3.20 11.55 -1.14
N ASP A 554 -2.33 12.08 -2.01
CA ASP A 554 -2.45 11.92 -3.46
C ASP A 554 -1.82 10.59 -3.85
N LYS A 555 -2.59 9.75 -4.56
CA LYS A 555 -2.10 8.45 -5.03
C LYS A 555 -1.08 8.60 -6.15
N TYR A 556 -1.27 9.61 -6.98
CA TYR A 556 -0.45 9.88 -8.16
C TYR A 556 -0.05 11.36 -8.19
N PRO A 557 0.80 11.79 -7.25
CA PRO A 557 1.23 13.18 -7.18
C PRO A 557 1.98 13.57 -8.45
N HIS A 558 1.80 14.82 -8.89
CA HIS A 558 2.48 15.35 -10.06
C HIS A 558 4.01 15.37 -9.88
N GLU A 559 4.77 15.23 -10.97
CA GLU A 559 6.25 15.12 -10.97
C GLU A 559 6.95 16.24 -10.20
N SER A 560 6.41 17.46 -10.26
CA SER A 560 6.95 18.63 -9.54
C SER A 560 6.89 18.50 -8.01
N GLU A 561 6.13 17.54 -7.48
CA GLU A 561 5.96 17.30 -6.05
C GLU A 561 6.89 16.19 -5.53
N LEU A 562 7.45 15.36 -6.41
CA LEU A 562 8.33 14.24 -6.05
C LEU A 562 9.54 14.65 -5.18
N PRO A 563 10.22 15.80 -5.41
CA PRO A 563 11.33 16.22 -4.55
C PRO A 563 10.91 16.49 -3.10
N GLU A 564 9.73 17.08 -2.90
CA GLU A 564 9.19 17.35 -1.56
C GLU A 564 8.76 16.05 -0.88
N GLU A 565 8.09 15.17 -1.62
CA GLU A 565 7.68 13.87 -1.09
C GLU A 565 8.87 12.96 -0.76
N TRP A 566 9.95 13.03 -1.52
CA TRP A 566 11.22 12.39 -1.17
C TRP A 566 11.77 12.92 0.16
N GLU A 567 11.85 14.24 0.33
CA GLU A 567 12.32 14.83 1.58
C GLU A 567 11.41 14.51 2.77
N ASN A 568 10.10 14.31 2.55
CA ASN A 568 9.16 13.88 3.57
C ASN A 568 9.41 12.45 4.07
N ASN A 569 9.88 11.56 3.19
CA ASN A 569 9.99 10.11 3.43
C ASN A 569 11.42 9.59 3.60
N ARG A 570 12.46 10.28 3.08
CA ARG A 570 13.84 9.79 3.02
C ARG A 570 14.34 9.27 4.37
N GLU A 571 14.22 10.07 5.43
CA GLU A 571 14.69 9.67 6.76
C GLU A 571 13.89 8.47 7.31
N SER A 572 12.57 8.46 7.12
CA SER A 572 11.70 7.35 7.55
C SER A 572 12.02 6.03 6.88
N LEU A 573 12.34 6.06 5.58
CA LEU A 573 12.75 4.88 4.84
C LEU A 573 14.04 4.28 5.40
N ILE A 574 15.03 5.11 5.72
CA ILE A 574 16.30 4.64 6.32
C ILE A 574 16.09 4.14 7.74
N VAL A 575 15.40 4.91 8.59
CA VAL A 575 15.16 4.54 10.00
C VAL A 575 14.38 3.25 10.14
N PHE A 576 13.42 3.01 9.25
CA PHE A 576 12.65 1.76 9.26
C PHE A 576 13.50 0.55 8.86
N MET A 577 14.36 0.67 7.85
CA MET A 577 15.34 -0.38 7.52
C MET A 577 16.25 -0.71 8.71
N GLU A 578 16.72 0.32 9.42
CA GLU A 578 17.55 0.13 10.62
C GLU A 578 16.83 -0.65 11.74
N GLN A 579 15.50 -0.66 11.79
CA GLN A 579 14.75 -1.40 12.80
C GLN A 579 14.89 -2.92 12.66
N VAL A 580 15.32 -3.44 11.51
CA VAL A 580 15.57 -4.88 11.33
C VAL A 580 16.66 -5.41 12.28
N HIS A 581 17.52 -4.51 12.76
CA HIS A 581 18.59 -4.79 13.73
C HIS A 581 18.16 -4.71 15.19
N ARG A 582 16.87 -4.88 15.50
CA ARG A 582 16.38 -4.88 16.90
C ARG A 582 16.10 -6.28 17.43
N GLY A 583 15.95 -6.37 18.75
CA GLY A 583 15.61 -7.60 19.43
C GLY A 583 16.81 -8.51 19.63
N ILE A 584 16.65 -9.79 19.30
CA ILE A 584 17.71 -10.80 19.42
C ILE A 584 17.97 -11.48 18.07
N LYS A 585 19.23 -11.84 17.82
CA LYS A 585 19.61 -12.71 16.70
C LYS A 585 20.55 -13.80 17.18
N GLY A 586 20.71 -14.89 16.45
CA GLY A 586 21.65 -15.94 16.85
C GLY A 586 21.59 -17.15 15.95
N VAL A 587 22.38 -18.17 16.29
CA VAL A 587 22.45 -19.43 15.54
C VAL A 587 22.12 -20.61 16.45
N VAL A 588 21.23 -21.49 15.99
CA VAL A 588 20.94 -22.78 16.59
C VAL A 588 21.82 -23.84 15.95
N ARG A 589 22.73 -24.42 16.74
CA ARG A 589 23.72 -25.39 16.27
C ARG A 589 23.55 -26.75 16.94
N ASP A 590 24.03 -27.80 16.30
CA ASP A 590 24.24 -29.08 16.94
C ASP A 590 25.57 -29.11 17.72
N LEU A 591 25.85 -30.22 18.43
CA LEU A 591 27.10 -30.41 19.17
C LEU A 591 28.37 -30.45 18.28
N HIS A 592 28.21 -30.57 16.97
CA HIS A 592 29.30 -30.54 15.99
C HIS A 592 29.47 -29.16 15.36
N GLY A 593 28.69 -28.16 15.79
CA GLY A 593 28.76 -26.78 15.31
C GLY A 593 27.99 -26.53 14.02
N LYS A 594 27.27 -27.52 13.48
CA LYS A 594 26.45 -27.38 12.27
C LYS A 594 25.13 -26.67 12.61
N GLY A 595 24.75 -25.69 11.80
CA GLY A 595 23.45 -25.03 11.85
C GLY A 595 22.27 -26.00 11.73
N ILE A 596 21.22 -25.77 12.53
CA ILE A 596 19.99 -26.56 12.50
C ILE A 596 18.88 -25.72 11.84
N PRO A 597 18.49 -26.02 10.59
CA PRO A 597 17.41 -25.32 9.91
C PRO A 597 16.04 -25.68 10.49
N ASN A 598 15.07 -24.77 10.35
CA ASN A 598 13.69 -24.96 10.81
C ASN A 598 13.55 -25.28 12.31
N ALA A 599 14.55 -24.92 13.13
CA ALA A 599 14.42 -24.93 14.57
C ALA A 599 13.46 -23.82 14.99
N VAL A 600 12.53 -24.12 15.89
CA VAL A 600 11.56 -23.18 16.42
C VAL A 600 12.19 -22.41 17.58
N ILE A 601 12.09 -21.09 17.54
CA ILE A 601 12.45 -20.18 18.62
C ILE A 601 11.16 -19.62 19.21
N SER A 602 10.87 -19.96 20.46
CA SER A 602 9.70 -19.50 21.20
C SER A 602 10.11 -18.58 22.34
N VAL A 603 9.40 -17.46 22.50
CA VAL A 603 9.61 -16.49 23.58
C VAL A 603 8.49 -16.64 24.61
N GLU A 604 8.84 -16.82 25.88
CA GLU A 604 7.84 -16.92 26.95
C GLU A 604 6.98 -15.65 27.02
N GLY A 605 5.65 -15.81 27.03
CA GLY A 605 4.68 -14.72 27.06
C GLY A 605 4.24 -14.20 25.69
N ILE A 606 4.90 -14.59 24.59
CA ILE A 606 4.51 -14.19 23.23
C ILE A 606 4.05 -15.41 22.45
N ASN A 607 2.77 -15.45 22.07
CA ASN A 607 2.17 -16.58 21.36
C ASN A 607 2.39 -16.49 19.84
N HIS A 608 3.63 -16.32 19.41
CA HIS A 608 4.03 -16.35 18.01
C HIS A 608 5.51 -16.72 17.92
N ASP A 609 5.81 -17.96 17.54
CA ASP A 609 7.19 -18.43 17.42
C ASP A 609 7.78 -18.11 16.04
N ILE A 610 9.10 -18.19 15.89
CA ILE A 610 9.79 -18.07 14.59
C ILE A 610 10.59 -19.32 14.27
N ARG A 611 11.11 -19.42 13.04
CA ARG A 611 11.98 -20.52 12.60
C ARG A 611 13.37 -20.03 12.21
N THR A 612 14.37 -20.87 12.42
CA THR A 612 15.71 -20.64 11.87
C THR A 612 15.74 -20.84 10.36
N ALA A 613 16.57 -20.03 9.68
CA ALA A 613 16.87 -20.13 8.25
C ALA A 613 17.77 -21.34 7.94
N GLY A 614 18.24 -21.45 6.68
CA GLY A 614 18.96 -22.63 6.16
C GLY A 614 20.21 -23.00 6.97
N ASP A 615 20.95 -22.01 7.45
CA ASP A 615 22.18 -22.18 8.23
C ASP A 615 21.96 -22.15 9.75
N GLY A 616 20.71 -22.22 10.17
CA GLY A 616 20.31 -22.31 11.57
C GLY A 616 20.30 -20.98 12.31
N ASP A 617 20.55 -19.88 11.63
CA ASP A 617 20.41 -18.52 12.14
C ASP A 617 18.96 -18.05 12.20
N TYR A 618 18.70 -17.09 13.06
CA TYR A 618 17.38 -16.52 13.28
C TYR A 618 17.48 -15.07 13.77
N TRP A 619 16.39 -14.34 13.58
CA TRP A 619 16.19 -12.97 14.07
C TRP A 619 14.80 -12.89 14.69
N ARG A 620 14.73 -12.36 15.91
CA ARG A 620 13.48 -12.15 16.63
C ARG A 620 13.40 -10.70 17.10
N LEU A 621 12.59 -9.92 16.41
CA LEU A 621 12.30 -8.54 16.77
C LEU A 621 11.58 -8.50 18.12
N LEU A 622 12.14 -7.73 19.06
CA LEU A 622 11.65 -7.56 20.43
C LEU A 622 12.01 -6.15 20.89
N ASN A 623 11.19 -5.60 21.77
CA ASN A 623 11.53 -4.35 22.47
C ASN A 623 12.57 -4.60 23.57
N PRO A 624 13.23 -3.56 24.12
CA PRO A 624 14.18 -3.70 25.21
C PRO A 624 13.56 -4.41 26.42
N GLY A 625 14.26 -5.42 26.96
CA GLY A 625 13.74 -6.26 28.04
C GLY A 625 14.50 -7.57 28.22
N GLU A 626 14.14 -8.32 29.26
CA GLU A 626 14.65 -9.67 29.51
C GLU A 626 13.60 -10.71 29.09
N TYR A 627 14.04 -11.69 28.30
CA TYR A 627 13.16 -12.69 27.70
C TYR A 627 13.66 -14.11 27.97
N VAL A 628 12.76 -15.01 28.35
CA VAL A 628 13.05 -16.45 28.42
C VAL A 628 12.76 -17.06 27.06
N VAL A 629 13.82 -17.52 26.39
CA VAL A 629 13.77 -17.98 25.00
C VAL A 629 14.12 -19.46 24.95
N THR A 630 13.30 -20.23 24.23
CA THR A 630 13.50 -21.67 24.04
C THR A 630 13.70 -22.00 22.57
N ALA A 631 14.79 -22.69 22.26
CA ALA A 631 15.05 -23.27 20.95
C ALA A 631 14.69 -24.76 20.94
N LYS A 632 13.94 -25.19 19.93
CA LYS A 632 13.48 -26.58 19.76
C LYS A 632 13.56 -27.01 18.30
N ALA A 633 14.10 -28.20 18.06
CA ALA A 633 14.11 -28.81 16.73
C ALA A 633 13.69 -30.28 16.78
N GLU A 634 13.10 -30.80 15.71
CA GLU A 634 12.73 -32.21 15.64
C GLU A 634 13.95 -33.12 15.78
N GLY A 635 13.87 -34.12 16.66
CA GLY A 635 14.98 -35.04 16.92
C GLY A 635 16.05 -34.51 17.88
N PHE A 636 15.91 -33.27 18.38
CA PHE A 636 16.81 -32.66 19.37
C PHE A 636 16.12 -32.41 20.72
N THR A 637 16.91 -32.37 21.79
CA THR A 637 16.47 -31.90 23.11
C THR A 637 16.43 -30.37 23.09
N SER A 638 15.31 -29.77 23.50
CA SER A 638 15.14 -28.31 23.56
C SER A 638 16.10 -27.67 24.57
N SER A 639 16.45 -26.41 24.33
CA SER A 639 17.29 -25.61 25.22
C SER A 639 16.61 -24.28 25.50
N THR A 640 16.61 -23.86 26.77
CA THR A 640 15.98 -22.62 27.23
C THR A 640 17.04 -21.74 27.90
N ARG A 641 17.04 -20.45 27.57
CA ARG A 641 18.00 -19.46 28.08
C ARG A 641 17.32 -18.11 28.26
N ASN A 642 17.89 -17.26 29.10
CA ASN A 642 17.50 -15.86 29.18
C ASN A 642 18.33 -15.06 28.15
N CYS A 643 17.64 -14.36 27.26
CA CYS A 643 18.24 -13.42 26.31
C CYS A 643 17.82 -11.99 26.72
N MET A 644 18.75 -11.04 26.65
CA MET A 644 18.51 -9.64 27.00
C MET A 644 18.51 -8.79 25.74
N VAL A 645 17.53 -7.91 25.59
CA VAL A 645 17.46 -6.91 24.52
C VAL A 645 17.85 -5.56 25.10
N GLY A 646 18.91 -4.95 24.57
CA GLY A 646 19.39 -3.64 24.99
C GLY A 646 18.53 -2.48 24.46
N TYR A 647 18.83 -1.27 24.93
CA TYR A 647 18.22 -0.03 24.41
C TYR A 647 18.95 0.50 23.17
N ASP A 648 20.23 0.19 23.03
CA ASP A 648 21.05 0.60 21.89
C ASP A 648 20.60 -0.11 20.62
N MET A 649 20.84 0.50 19.46
CA MET A 649 20.60 -0.16 18.17
C MET A 649 21.56 -1.33 17.97
N GLY A 650 21.06 -2.44 17.43
CA GLY A 650 21.80 -3.69 17.25
C GLY A 650 21.17 -4.86 17.99
N ALA A 651 20.97 -5.98 17.28
CA ALA A 651 20.28 -7.14 17.83
C ALA A 651 21.24 -7.91 18.76
N THR A 652 20.80 -8.21 19.98
CA THR A 652 21.63 -8.95 20.92
C THR A 652 21.80 -10.39 20.47
N ARG A 653 23.04 -10.88 20.49
CA ARG A 653 23.35 -12.26 20.12
C ARG A 653 22.89 -13.26 21.19
N CYS A 654 22.05 -14.24 20.81
CA CYS A 654 21.59 -15.32 21.70
C CYS A 654 21.66 -16.70 21.01
N ASP A 655 22.83 -17.35 21.06
CA ASP A 655 23.03 -18.65 20.39
C ASP A 655 22.50 -19.84 21.21
N PHE A 656 22.11 -20.91 20.52
CA PHE A 656 21.66 -22.17 21.12
C PHE A 656 22.45 -23.36 20.60
N THR A 657 22.73 -24.32 21.48
CA THR A 657 23.32 -25.62 21.10
C THR A 657 22.39 -26.73 21.54
N LEU A 658 21.89 -27.51 20.58
CA LEU A 658 20.94 -28.58 20.83
C LEU A 658 21.61 -29.96 20.71
N SER A 659 21.32 -30.84 21.67
CA SER A 659 21.79 -32.23 21.63
C SER A 659 20.76 -33.15 20.96
N LYS A 660 21.19 -34.01 20.03
CA LYS A 660 20.29 -35.05 19.46
C LYS A 660 19.69 -35.93 20.56
N THR A 661 18.40 -36.21 20.46
CA THR A 661 17.68 -37.14 21.35
C THR A 661 18.19 -38.57 21.19
N ASN A 662 18.05 -39.39 22.24
CA ASN A 662 18.42 -40.81 22.19
C ASN A 662 17.72 -41.56 21.04
N LEU A 663 16.46 -41.22 20.75
CA LEU A 663 15.66 -41.85 19.71
C LEU A 663 16.13 -41.47 18.30
N ALA A 664 16.51 -40.21 18.09
CA ALA A 664 17.13 -39.76 16.85
C ALA A 664 18.51 -40.39 16.62
N ARG A 665 19.35 -40.46 17.66
CA ARG A 665 20.65 -41.16 17.60
C ARG A 665 20.49 -42.63 17.23
N ILE A 666 19.48 -43.32 17.80
CA ILE A 666 19.18 -44.71 17.46
C ILE A 666 18.76 -44.83 15.99
N ARG A 667 17.87 -43.96 15.48
CA ARG A 667 17.46 -43.97 14.06
C ARG A 667 18.65 -43.77 13.12
N GLU A 668 19.52 -42.80 13.41
CA GLU A 668 20.71 -42.52 12.60
C GLU A 668 21.70 -43.71 12.58
N ILE A 669 21.92 -44.36 13.72
CA ILE A 669 22.70 -45.60 13.80
C ILE A 669 22.02 -46.71 12.97
N MET A 670 20.69 -46.84 13.06
CA MET A 670 19.95 -47.86 12.32
C MET A 670 20.01 -47.66 10.80
N GLU A 671 19.92 -46.42 10.32
CA GLU A 671 20.11 -46.06 8.91
C GLU A 671 21.54 -46.31 8.44
N LYS A 672 22.54 -45.88 9.22
CA LYS A 672 23.97 -46.05 8.90
C LYS A 672 24.40 -47.52 8.83
N PHE A 673 23.74 -48.40 9.59
CA PHE A 673 24.01 -49.85 9.61
C PHE A 673 22.97 -50.70 8.86
N GLY A 674 22.07 -50.08 8.07
CA GLY A 674 21.12 -50.79 7.19
C GLY A 674 20.10 -51.69 7.90
N LYS A 675 19.70 -51.35 9.14
CA LYS A 675 18.75 -52.16 9.94
C LYS A 675 17.39 -51.48 10.03
N GLN A 676 16.33 -52.15 9.56
CA GLN A 676 14.96 -51.64 9.70
C GLN A 676 14.48 -51.60 11.16
N PRO A 677 13.53 -50.71 11.52
CA PRO A 677 12.96 -50.61 12.86
C PRO A 677 12.37 -51.95 13.31
N VAL A 678 12.80 -52.45 14.47
CA VAL A 678 12.05 -53.52 15.14
C VAL A 678 10.72 -52.92 15.58
N SER A 679 9.64 -53.24 14.85
CA SER A 679 8.32 -52.73 15.19
C SER A 679 7.92 -53.15 16.62
N LEU A 680 7.65 -52.15 17.46
CA LEU A 680 7.18 -52.33 18.84
C LEU A 680 5.85 -53.14 18.99
N PRO A 681 4.99 -53.32 17.97
CA PRO A 681 3.86 -54.25 18.06
C PRO A 681 4.28 -55.73 18.13
N ALA A 682 5.39 -56.12 17.47
CA ALA A 682 5.81 -57.52 17.37
C ALA A 682 6.35 -58.07 18.71
N ARG A 683 6.91 -57.20 19.57
CA ARG A 683 7.41 -57.61 20.90
C ARG A 683 6.26 -57.85 21.89
N ARG A 684 5.16 -57.08 21.81
CA ARG A 684 3.94 -57.33 22.61
C ARG A 684 3.16 -58.57 22.14
N GLN A 685 3.13 -58.86 20.84
CA GLN A 685 2.53 -60.11 20.32
C GLN A 685 3.37 -61.35 20.66
N LYS A 686 4.71 -61.29 20.59
CA LYS A 686 5.58 -62.42 21.01
C LYS A 686 5.53 -62.67 22.52
N LEU A 687 5.38 -61.65 23.35
CA LEU A 687 5.19 -61.80 24.81
C LEU A 687 3.80 -62.33 25.18
N ARG A 688 2.73 -61.95 24.45
CA ARG A 688 1.38 -62.53 24.61
C ARG A 688 1.29 -63.98 24.14
N GLY A 689 2.02 -64.36 23.08
CA GLY A 689 2.10 -65.74 22.61
C GLY A 689 2.87 -66.68 23.56
N ARG A 690 3.93 -66.18 24.23
CA ARG A 690 4.69 -66.96 25.23
C ARG A 690 3.92 -67.15 26.55
N LYS A 691 3.14 -66.17 27.00
CA LYS A 691 2.28 -66.32 28.20
C LYS A 691 1.09 -67.27 27.99
N ARG A 692 0.63 -67.48 26.76
CA ARG A 692 -0.43 -68.45 26.41
C ARG A 692 0.04 -69.91 26.25
N ARG A 693 1.35 -70.17 26.29
CA ARG A 693 1.94 -71.53 26.26
C ARG A 693 2.46 -72.01 27.61
N GLN A 694 2.48 -71.16 28.64
CA GLN A 694 2.86 -71.50 30.02
C GLN A 694 1.68 -71.51 31.01
N ARG A 695 0.46 -71.29 30.53
CA ARG A 695 -0.81 -71.61 31.17
C ARG A 695 -1.62 -72.29 30.05
N GLY A 696 -1.87 -73.60 30.04
CA GLY A 696 -2.44 -74.32 31.17
C GLY A 696 -3.89 -73.88 31.24
#